data_AF-Q756C4-F1
#
_entry.id   AF-Q756C4-F1
#
_cell.length_a   1.000
_cell.length_b   1.000
_cell.length_c   1.000
_cell.angle_alpha   90.00
_cell.angle_beta   90.00
_cell.angle_gamma   90.00
#
_symmetry.space_group_name_H-M   'P 1'
#
loop_
_entity.id
_entity.type
_entity.pdbx_description
1 polymer ?
#
loop_
_entity_poly.entity_id
_entity_poly.type
_entity_poly.pdbx_seq_one_letter_code
_entity_poly.pdbx_strand_id
1 'polypeptide(L)'
;MGLLFTPKHQKLVNQCYPTGRTPDKKPKSSETSYLLYYVNSRRTKLEKVSAYLVKRTAADLAHRRIGNVMVTLELAEKIVTSCKENLNVFVKEFLDIMIKTLSNNNFNLDVCVVEAAEAVFSSICQHLDGVLCNSDLEFTQMYRSFVDVYCQVVTERLHNDELLMKGCLDISKTANLAGNPGVSSLISRGVELTLAKFQEVQPRFQGESLQVDLHSSEKRLSRSQTHLTAAEESRVLGGYPEQALQSYFSTTETDKLSIAIRALIKRLLEVPNKELLQYIANTIPVQLRYILVLVFTHALNQEDEHAVVLLKLMTTLLVSDVSIIGLSVLDLLRKIINFQLASATSPQVTEACTNTISALNRKTYYKDQPIDMISELLLKLKEHPGQREKDILISDLQAVLQTVGQPFMTLELFLELAPYVPDRLELFSLVTDKLPGGFVMNKFFLFLVALESPGEQEKLLDDAFAKYKNFTLLSGLIYFLEEGNTPSNLYYCYHTKAARFLEFDDYHSQAQYKRQEREIFTRNDLVNYYSDPGCNRYAEKGLRILISQNTRVSTTDLTETPPEGELQIPDIPLPPTPPTPQQHRMFLNSDASVKSLDKMKSPKVSDLKRAARGIRVAPSHSSLRASQSVKSRVTNITFLLNELNNESQETGIYDPEEEEVVGLEKTDLARSISAKVSPAIAYSSKRFGNLTSSLDLELQEDAFQDASGEIEASSAFRGKLFSS
;
A
#
# COMPACT_ATOMS: atom_id res chain seq x y z
N MET A 1 -36.85 -53.27 -30.29
CA MET A 1 -35.41 -53.52 -30.60
C MET A 1 -34.56 -52.66 -29.68
N GLY A 2 -34.16 -53.20 -28.52
CA GLY A 2 -33.33 -52.46 -27.55
C GLY A 2 -31.85 -52.73 -27.79
N LEU A 3 -31.03 -51.67 -27.84
CA LEU A 3 -29.59 -51.73 -28.15
C LEU A 3 -28.84 -52.74 -27.24
N LEU A 4 -28.31 -53.80 -27.85
CA LEU A 4 -27.56 -54.89 -27.19
C LEU A 4 -26.12 -54.53 -26.78
N PHE A 5 -25.69 -53.28 -26.96
CA PHE A 5 -24.36 -52.83 -26.57
C PHE A 5 -24.44 -51.66 -25.59
N THR A 6 -24.24 -51.94 -24.30
CA THR A 6 -23.97 -50.92 -23.29
C THR A 6 -22.47 -50.60 -23.31
N PRO A 7 -22.06 -49.38 -23.67
CA PRO A 7 -20.65 -48.99 -23.66
C PRO A 7 -20.01 -49.19 -22.28
N LYS A 8 -18.70 -49.52 -22.25
CA LYS A 8 -17.96 -49.79 -20.99
C LYS A 8 -18.15 -48.68 -19.95
N HIS A 9 -18.01 -47.41 -20.33
CA HIS A 9 -18.19 -46.27 -19.42
C HIS A 9 -19.57 -46.25 -18.74
N GLN A 10 -20.65 -46.55 -19.50
CA GLN A 10 -22.00 -46.59 -18.94
C GLN A 10 -22.16 -47.75 -17.96
N LYS A 11 -21.59 -48.93 -18.28
CA LYS A 11 -21.62 -50.09 -17.39
C LYS A 11 -20.91 -49.79 -16.07
N LEU A 12 -19.71 -49.21 -16.12
CA LEU A 12 -18.93 -48.85 -14.93
C LEU A 12 -19.64 -47.82 -14.05
N VAL A 13 -20.18 -46.76 -14.66
CA VAL A 13 -20.97 -45.75 -13.93
C VAL A 13 -22.17 -46.43 -13.25
N ASN A 14 -22.95 -47.24 -13.97
CA ASN A 14 -24.14 -47.88 -13.41
C ASN A 14 -23.84 -48.87 -12.27
N GLN A 15 -22.68 -49.54 -12.31
CA GLN A 15 -22.28 -50.48 -11.26
C GLN A 15 -22.05 -49.79 -9.90
N CYS A 16 -21.72 -48.50 -9.91
CA CYS A 16 -21.52 -47.70 -8.69
C CYS A 16 -22.82 -47.46 -7.91
N TYR A 17 -24.00 -47.61 -8.52
CA TYR A 17 -25.28 -47.28 -7.90
C TYR A 17 -25.86 -48.51 -7.17
N PRO A 18 -26.22 -48.39 -5.87
CA PRO A 18 -26.98 -49.42 -5.18
C PRO A 18 -28.38 -49.63 -5.78
N THR A 19 -28.88 -50.86 -5.68
CA THR A 19 -30.26 -51.21 -6.02
C THR A 19 -31.25 -50.61 -5.01
N GLY A 20 -32.55 -50.61 -5.32
CA GLY A 20 -33.59 -50.05 -4.46
C GLY A 20 -33.96 -48.59 -4.75
N ARG A 21 -34.80 -47.99 -3.91
CA ARG A 21 -35.32 -46.61 -4.04
C ARG A 21 -35.08 -45.74 -2.80
N THR A 22 -34.28 -46.20 -1.84
CA THR A 22 -34.04 -45.45 -0.61
C THR A 22 -33.28 -44.13 -0.91
N PRO A 23 -33.51 -43.07 -0.13
CA PRO A 23 -32.86 -41.77 -0.34
C PRO A 23 -31.39 -41.74 0.16
N ASP A 24 -31.03 -42.59 1.11
CA ASP A 24 -29.75 -42.67 1.82
C ASP A 24 -28.66 -43.48 1.09
N LYS A 25 -28.77 -43.63 -0.22
CA LYS A 25 -27.81 -44.42 -1.00
C LYS A 25 -26.43 -43.77 -1.03
N LYS A 26 -25.39 -44.61 -0.92
CA LYS A 26 -23.99 -44.25 -1.13
C LYS A 26 -23.39 -45.04 -2.30
N PRO A 27 -22.45 -44.46 -3.07
CA PRO A 27 -21.77 -45.15 -4.15
C PRO A 27 -20.99 -46.35 -3.60
N LYS A 28 -21.03 -47.49 -4.31
CA LYS A 28 -20.29 -48.68 -3.89
C LYS A 28 -18.79 -48.44 -4.00
N SER A 29 -18.06 -48.66 -2.90
CA SER A 29 -16.66 -48.23 -2.76
C SER A 29 -15.73 -48.86 -3.82
N SER A 30 -15.78 -50.18 -4.00
CA SER A 30 -14.91 -50.90 -4.96
C SER A 30 -15.12 -50.44 -6.40
N GLU A 31 -16.37 -50.32 -6.82
CA GLU A 31 -16.77 -49.92 -8.16
C GLU A 31 -16.42 -48.45 -8.41
N THR A 32 -16.55 -47.61 -7.38
CA THR A 32 -16.16 -46.20 -7.45
C THR A 32 -14.65 -46.05 -7.60
N SER A 33 -13.85 -46.77 -6.81
CA SER A 33 -12.39 -46.76 -6.96
C SER A 33 -11.95 -47.20 -8.35
N TYR A 34 -12.60 -48.23 -8.92
CA TYR A 34 -12.32 -48.65 -10.29
C TYR A 34 -12.77 -47.62 -11.34
N LEU A 35 -13.92 -46.96 -11.13
CA LEU A 35 -14.36 -45.86 -11.99
C LEU A 35 -13.36 -44.70 -11.98
N LEU A 36 -12.85 -44.31 -10.80
CA LEU A 36 -11.84 -43.26 -10.65
C LEU A 36 -10.55 -43.63 -11.39
N TYR A 37 -10.05 -44.86 -11.21
CA TYR A 37 -8.92 -45.38 -11.99
C TYR A 37 -9.18 -45.30 -13.51
N TYR A 38 -10.37 -45.70 -13.95
CA TYR A 38 -10.75 -45.69 -15.35
C TYR A 38 -10.77 -44.28 -15.96
N VAL A 39 -11.35 -43.30 -15.28
CA VAL A 39 -11.42 -41.93 -15.81
C VAL A 39 -10.07 -41.21 -15.76
N ASN A 40 -9.22 -41.56 -14.80
CA ASN A 40 -7.88 -40.97 -14.69
C ASN A 40 -6.91 -41.52 -15.76
N SER A 41 -7.17 -42.72 -16.30
CA SER A 41 -6.29 -43.33 -17.30
C SER A 41 -6.20 -42.56 -18.63
N ARG A 42 -7.30 -41.97 -19.11
CA ARG A 42 -7.35 -41.27 -20.40
C ARG A 42 -8.45 -40.20 -20.41
N ARG A 43 -8.12 -38.96 -20.82
CA ARG A 43 -9.05 -37.81 -20.92
C ARG A 43 -10.34 -38.12 -21.67
N THR A 44 -10.27 -38.84 -22.80
CA THR A 44 -11.47 -39.21 -23.60
C THR A 44 -12.46 -40.12 -22.87
N LYS A 45 -12.04 -40.79 -21.79
CA LYS A 45 -12.94 -41.60 -20.94
C LYS A 45 -13.68 -40.72 -19.95
N LEU A 46 -12.99 -39.72 -19.41
CA LEU A 46 -13.57 -38.71 -18.53
C LEU A 46 -14.69 -37.95 -19.24
N GLU A 47 -14.48 -37.49 -20.48
CA GLU A 47 -15.52 -36.84 -21.32
C GLU A 47 -16.77 -37.73 -21.50
N LYS A 48 -16.57 -39.03 -21.75
CA LYS A 48 -17.69 -39.97 -21.93
C LYS A 48 -18.44 -40.23 -20.62
N VAL A 49 -17.71 -40.27 -19.50
CA VAL A 49 -18.30 -40.47 -18.17
C VAL A 49 -19.07 -39.22 -17.73
N SER A 50 -18.51 -38.02 -17.87
CA SER A 50 -19.19 -36.77 -17.51
C SER A 50 -20.47 -36.56 -18.32
N ALA A 51 -20.41 -36.73 -19.65
CA ALA A 51 -21.57 -36.63 -20.52
C ALA A 51 -22.67 -37.67 -20.21
N TYR A 52 -22.27 -38.89 -19.78
CA TYR A 52 -23.23 -39.90 -19.37
C TYR A 52 -23.87 -39.60 -18.01
N LEU A 53 -23.11 -39.06 -17.05
CA LEU A 53 -23.63 -38.63 -15.75
C LEU A 53 -24.70 -37.54 -15.90
N VAL A 54 -24.55 -36.60 -16.84
CA VAL A 54 -25.57 -35.59 -17.16
C VAL A 54 -26.88 -36.27 -17.61
N LYS A 55 -26.80 -37.16 -18.60
CA LYS A 55 -27.98 -37.87 -19.14
C LYS A 55 -28.67 -38.72 -18.08
N ARG A 56 -27.88 -39.42 -17.26
CA ARG A 56 -28.39 -40.25 -16.17
C ARG A 56 -29.09 -39.40 -15.13
N THR A 57 -28.47 -38.31 -14.70
CA THR A 57 -29.03 -37.42 -13.67
C THR A 57 -30.33 -36.80 -14.14
N ALA A 58 -30.43 -36.37 -15.40
CA ALA A 58 -31.68 -35.89 -15.97
C ALA A 58 -32.82 -36.94 -15.87
N ALA A 59 -32.52 -38.22 -16.13
CA ALA A 59 -33.48 -39.29 -15.96
C ALA A 59 -33.83 -39.53 -14.48
N ASP A 60 -32.85 -39.53 -13.57
CA ASP A 60 -33.10 -39.75 -12.14
C ASP A 60 -33.88 -38.58 -11.51
N LEU A 61 -33.66 -37.33 -11.96
CA LEU A 61 -34.44 -36.15 -11.59
C LEU A 61 -35.89 -36.27 -12.08
N ALA A 62 -36.11 -36.69 -13.33
CA ALA A 62 -37.45 -36.88 -13.88
C ALA A 62 -38.25 -37.96 -13.12
N HIS A 63 -37.57 -39.01 -12.66
CA HIS A 63 -38.18 -40.09 -11.88
C HIS A 63 -38.15 -39.87 -10.36
N ARG A 64 -37.70 -38.69 -9.89
CA ARG A 64 -37.61 -38.31 -8.46
C ARG A 64 -36.83 -39.31 -7.61
N ARG A 65 -35.70 -39.80 -8.11
CA ARG A 65 -34.86 -40.80 -7.43
C ARG A 65 -33.75 -40.13 -6.61
N ILE A 66 -34.11 -39.59 -5.44
CA ILE A 66 -33.20 -38.85 -4.54
C ILE A 66 -31.89 -39.61 -4.27
N GLY A 67 -31.97 -40.87 -3.84
CA GLY A 67 -30.74 -41.64 -3.56
C GLY A 67 -29.85 -41.86 -4.77
N ASN A 68 -30.38 -41.90 -5.99
CA ASN A 68 -29.52 -41.97 -7.18
C ASN A 68 -28.82 -40.63 -7.43
N VAL A 69 -29.52 -39.51 -7.24
CA VAL A 69 -28.94 -38.17 -7.39
C VAL A 69 -27.85 -37.93 -6.34
N MET A 70 -28.06 -38.35 -5.09
CA MET A 70 -27.02 -38.33 -4.05
C MET A 70 -25.76 -39.09 -4.46
N VAL A 71 -25.92 -40.31 -5.00
CA VAL A 71 -24.80 -41.09 -5.53
C VAL A 71 -24.09 -40.34 -6.67
N THR A 72 -24.84 -39.69 -7.58
CA THR A 72 -24.23 -38.89 -8.65
C THR A 72 -23.40 -37.74 -8.09
N LEU A 73 -23.90 -36.99 -7.12
CA LEU A 73 -23.18 -35.85 -6.53
C LEU A 73 -21.91 -36.33 -5.80
N GLU A 74 -21.99 -37.41 -5.03
CA GLU A 74 -20.81 -37.97 -4.36
C GLU A 74 -19.77 -38.52 -5.37
N LEU A 75 -20.22 -39.10 -6.49
CA LEU A 75 -19.31 -39.49 -7.57
C LEU A 75 -18.69 -38.26 -8.24
N ALA A 76 -19.45 -37.19 -8.45
CA ALA A 76 -18.95 -35.95 -9.04
C ALA A 76 -17.86 -35.32 -8.18
N GLU A 77 -18.06 -35.24 -6.86
CA GLU A 77 -17.06 -34.75 -5.90
C GLU A 77 -15.76 -35.56 -6.02
N LYS A 78 -15.85 -36.89 -5.93
CA LYS A 78 -14.68 -37.77 -6.03
C LYS A 78 -13.95 -37.66 -7.38
N ILE A 79 -14.69 -37.47 -8.47
CA ILE A 79 -14.10 -37.27 -9.80
C ILE A 79 -13.37 -35.93 -9.87
N VAL A 80 -13.96 -34.84 -9.36
CA VAL A 80 -13.29 -33.52 -9.30
C VAL A 80 -11.97 -33.64 -8.53
N THR A 81 -12.01 -34.24 -7.34
CA THR A 81 -10.85 -34.39 -6.47
C THR A 81 -9.77 -35.29 -7.09
N SER A 82 -10.18 -36.39 -7.75
CA SER A 82 -9.24 -37.34 -8.36
C SER A 82 -8.68 -36.88 -9.72
N CYS A 83 -9.40 -36.02 -10.46
CA CYS A 83 -9.06 -35.62 -11.83
C CYS A 83 -8.84 -34.11 -11.96
N LYS A 84 -8.39 -33.43 -10.90
CA LYS A 84 -8.19 -31.97 -10.82
C LYS A 84 -7.39 -31.36 -11.97
N GLU A 85 -6.36 -32.04 -12.48
CA GLU A 85 -5.54 -31.56 -13.62
C GLU A 85 -6.32 -31.48 -14.94
N ASN A 86 -7.45 -32.19 -15.04
CA ASN A 86 -8.32 -32.20 -16.20
C ASN A 86 -9.69 -31.59 -15.91
N LEU A 87 -9.83 -30.80 -14.83
CA LEU A 87 -11.12 -30.24 -14.39
C LEU A 87 -11.84 -29.48 -15.51
N ASN A 88 -11.08 -28.77 -16.36
CA ASN A 88 -11.63 -27.97 -17.46
C ASN A 88 -12.38 -28.80 -18.51
N VAL A 89 -12.20 -30.12 -18.53
CA VAL A 89 -12.84 -31.04 -19.49
C VAL A 89 -14.29 -31.35 -19.11
N PHE A 90 -14.64 -31.30 -17.83
CA PHE A 90 -15.93 -31.81 -17.34
C PHE A 90 -16.66 -30.90 -16.34
N VAL A 91 -16.04 -29.78 -15.93
CA VAL A 91 -16.62 -28.86 -14.94
C VAL A 91 -17.99 -28.31 -15.37
N LYS A 92 -18.20 -28.05 -16.67
CA LYS A 92 -19.48 -27.53 -17.19
C LYS A 92 -20.61 -28.54 -17.03
N GLU A 93 -20.35 -29.81 -17.32
CA GLU A 93 -21.30 -30.90 -17.10
C GLU A 93 -21.68 -31.06 -15.64
N PHE A 94 -20.73 -30.87 -14.72
CA PHE A 94 -21.01 -31.01 -13.28
C PHE A 94 -21.75 -29.80 -12.73
N LEU A 95 -21.43 -28.58 -13.18
CA LEU A 95 -22.25 -27.40 -12.91
C LEU A 95 -23.69 -27.60 -13.42
N ASP A 96 -23.88 -28.13 -14.63
CA ASP A 96 -25.19 -28.45 -15.18
C ASP A 96 -25.99 -29.44 -14.32
N ILE A 97 -25.32 -30.52 -13.86
CA ILE A 97 -25.92 -31.50 -12.94
C ILE A 97 -26.40 -30.80 -11.64
N MET A 98 -25.55 -29.98 -11.04
CA MET A 98 -25.86 -29.29 -9.79
C MET A 98 -26.99 -28.27 -9.98
N ILE A 99 -26.93 -27.43 -11.02
CA ILE A 99 -27.96 -26.44 -11.34
C ILE A 99 -29.31 -27.12 -11.53
N LYS A 100 -29.38 -28.19 -12.34
CA LYS A 100 -30.62 -28.94 -12.58
C LYS A 100 -31.17 -29.60 -11.32
N THR A 101 -30.28 -30.05 -10.43
CA THR A 101 -30.67 -30.65 -9.15
C THR A 101 -31.27 -29.60 -8.22
N LEU A 102 -30.59 -28.47 -8.03
CA LEU A 102 -31.04 -27.39 -7.13
C LEU A 102 -32.23 -26.60 -7.67
N SER A 103 -32.42 -26.56 -9.00
CA SER A 103 -33.59 -25.95 -9.63
C SER A 103 -34.86 -26.84 -9.52
N ASN A 104 -34.71 -28.09 -9.09
CA ASN A 104 -35.84 -29.01 -8.98
C ASN A 104 -36.45 -28.98 -7.56
N ASN A 105 -37.71 -28.54 -7.48
CA ASN A 105 -38.46 -28.41 -6.23
C ASN A 105 -38.62 -29.72 -5.42
N ASN A 106 -38.38 -30.88 -6.03
CA ASN A 106 -38.43 -32.17 -5.31
C ASN A 106 -37.11 -32.50 -4.58
N PHE A 107 -36.04 -31.74 -4.85
CA PHE A 107 -34.69 -32.03 -4.36
C PHE A 107 -34.12 -30.86 -3.55
N ASN A 108 -34.50 -29.62 -3.87
CA ASN A 108 -33.95 -28.42 -3.22
C ASN A 108 -34.42 -28.18 -1.76
N LEU A 109 -35.33 -29.01 -1.25
CA LEU A 109 -35.74 -29.02 0.16
C LEU A 109 -34.97 -30.05 1.00
N ASP A 110 -34.22 -30.96 0.36
CA ASP A 110 -33.42 -31.96 1.05
C ASP A 110 -32.04 -31.39 1.37
N VAL A 111 -31.78 -31.12 2.65
CA VAL A 111 -30.50 -30.56 3.13
C VAL A 111 -29.31 -31.42 2.68
N CYS A 112 -29.43 -32.75 2.68
CA CYS A 112 -28.33 -33.63 2.31
C CYS A 112 -27.98 -33.50 0.83
N VAL A 113 -28.97 -33.25 -0.03
CA VAL A 113 -28.75 -33.00 -1.45
C VAL A 113 -28.02 -31.67 -1.66
N VAL A 114 -28.42 -30.63 -0.92
CA VAL A 114 -27.76 -29.31 -1.02
C VAL A 114 -26.35 -29.34 -0.46
N GLU A 115 -26.11 -30.05 0.65
CA GLU A 115 -24.76 -30.30 1.20
C GLU A 115 -23.89 -31.07 0.22
N ALA A 116 -24.42 -32.09 -0.45
CA ALA A 116 -23.67 -32.83 -1.46
C ALA A 116 -23.32 -31.97 -2.68
N ALA A 117 -24.24 -31.08 -3.11
CA ALA A 117 -23.95 -30.12 -4.18
C ALA A 117 -22.90 -29.08 -3.76
N GLU A 118 -22.97 -28.58 -2.52
CA GLU A 118 -21.97 -27.68 -1.94
C GLU A 118 -20.59 -28.35 -1.88
N ALA A 119 -20.50 -29.60 -1.44
CA ALA A 119 -19.23 -30.33 -1.40
C ALA A 119 -18.58 -30.46 -2.80
N VAL A 120 -19.39 -30.75 -3.84
CA VAL A 120 -18.91 -30.77 -5.23
C VAL A 120 -18.40 -29.38 -5.64
N PHE A 121 -19.15 -28.33 -5.32
CA PHE A 121 -18.77 -26.96 -5.64
C PHE A 121 -17.48 -26.53 -4.93
N SER A 122 -17.34 -26.85 -3.65
CA SER A 122 -16.10 -26.58 -2.89
C SER A 122 -14.90 -27.25 -3.54
N SER A 123 -15.01 -28.53 -3.93
CA SER A 123 -13.95 -29.24 -4.64
C SER A 123 -13.63 -28.60 -6.01
N ILE A 124 -14.63 -28.08 -6.73
CA ILE A 124 -14.41 -27.33 -7.98
C ILE A 124 -13.63 -26.03 -7.68
N CYS A 125 -14.10 -25.22 -6.73
CA CYS A 125 -13.50 -23.93 -6.37
C CYS A 125 -12.04 -24.06 -5.91
N GLN A 126 -11.70 -25.13 -5.19
CA GLN A 126 -10.33 -25.40 -4.71
C GLN A 126 -9.35 -25.82 -5.83
N HIS A 127 -9.86 -26.28 -6.97
CA HIS A 127 -9.04 -26.86 -8.04
C HIS A 127 -9.19 -26.16 -9.39
N LEU A 128 -10.02 -25.11 -9.46
CA LEU A 128 -10.22 -24.36 -10.68
C LEU A 128 -8.95 -23.59 -11.07
N ASP A 129 -8.52 -23.76 -12.32
CA ASP A 129 -7.48 -22.94 -12.92
C ASP A 129 -8.06 -21.61 -13.43
N GLY A 130 -7.31 -20.51 -13.25
CA GLY A 130 -7.70 -19.17 -13.69
C GLY A 130 -7.87 -19.04 -15.20
N VAL A 131 -7.33 -19.97 -16.00
CA VAL A 131 -7.51 -19.99 -17.46
C VAL A 131 -8.98 -20.05 -17.86
N LEU A 132 -9.77 -20.94 -17.23
CA LEU A 132 -11.22 -21.04 -17.48
C LEU A 132 -11.95 -19.75 -17.12
N CYS A 133 -11.63 -19.18 -15.95
CA CYS A 133 -12.21 -17.93 -15.50
C CYS A 133 -12.01 -16.81 -16.51
N ASN A 134 -10.88 -16.74 -17.22
CA ASN A 134 -10.60 -15.60 -18.08
C ASN A 134 -11.09 -15.75 -19.54
N SER A 135 -11.33 -16.98 -20.00
CA SER A 135 -11.47 -17.27 -21.44
C SER A 135 -12.75 -17.96 -21.87
N ASP A 136 -13.51 -18.57 -20.94
CA ASP A 136 -14.74 -19.31 -21.26
C ASP A 136 -15.99 -18.59 -20.70
N LEU A 137 -16.75 -17.96 -21.60
CA LEU A 137 -17.99 -17.25 -21.28
C LEU A 137 -19.09 -18.21 -20.80
N GLU A 138 -19.18 -19.40 -21.39
CA GLU A 138 -20.19 -20.40 -21.03
C GLU A 138 -19.94 -20.91 -19.61
N PHE A 139 -18.69 -21.23 -19.28
CA PHE A 139 -18.29 -21.58 -17.91
C PHE A 139 -18.67 -20.45 -16.93
N THR A 140 -18.34 -19.20 -17.27
CA THR A 140 -18.61 -18.03 -16.42
C THR A 140 -20.12 -17.88 -16.14
N GLN A 141 -20.96 -18.07 -17.16
CA GLN A 141 -22.43 -18.04 -17.03
C GLN A 141 -22.95 -19.20 -16.17
N MET A 142 -22.42 -20.41 -16.35
CA MET A 142 -22.80 -21.59 -15.56
C MET A 142 -22.39 -21.44 -14.10
N TYR A 143 -21.19 -20.95 -13.82
CA TYR A 143 -20.70 -20.69 -12.47
C TYR A 143 -21.60 -19.68 -11.76
N ARG A 144 -21.91 -18.55 -12.42
CA ARG A 144 -22.83 -17.55 -11.88
C ARG A 144 -24.23 -18.12 -11.63
N SER A 145 -24.78 -18.85 -12.59
CA SER A 145 -26.10 -19.48 -12.47
C SER A 145 -26.17 -20.44 -11.29
N PHE A 146 -25.13 -21.25 -11.08
CA PHE A 146 -25.04 -22.11 -9.91
C PHE A 146 -25.06 -21.30 -8.61
N VAL A 147 -24.19 -20.29 -8.49
CA VAL A 147 -24.10 -19.46 -7.28
C VAL A 147 -25.44 -18.79 -6.97
N ASP A 148 -26.13 -18.27 -7.99
CA ASP A 148 -27.44 -17.63 -7.83
C ASP A 148 -28.50 -18.61 -7.32
N VAL A 149 -28.62 -19.79 -7.95
CA VAL A 149 -29.56 -20.84 -7.52
C VAL A 149 -29.22 -21.36 -6.12
N TYR A 150 -27.93 -21.60 -5.84
CA TYR A 150 -27.46 -22.06 -4.54
C TYR A 150 -27.84 -21.06 -3.44
N CYS A 151 -27.47 -19.79 -3.61
CA CYS A 151 -27.79 -18.75 -2.64
C CYS A 151 -29.30 -18.63 -2.43
N GLN A 152 -30.10 -18.68 -3.50
CA GLN A 152 -31.56 -18.61 -3.41
C GLN A 152 -32.12 -19.79 -2.60
N VAL A 153 -31.72 -21.03 -2.90
CA VAL A 153 -32.20 -22.22 -2.20
C VAL A 153 -31.84 -22.16 -0.72
N VAL A 154 -30.59 -21.82 -0.41
CA VAL A 154 -30.10 -21.81 0.97
C VAL A 154 -30.75 -20.70 1.80
N THR A 155 -30.99 -19.53 1.22
CA THR A 155 -31.59 -18.38 1.93
C THR A 155 -33.11 -18.44 2.01
N GLU A 156 -33.80 -18.76 0.91
CA GLU A 156 -35.27 -18.67 0.82
C GLU A 156 -35.99 -19.99 1.15
N ARG A 157 -35.33 -21.14 0.97
CA ARG A 157 -35.97 -22.46 1.14
C ARG A 157 -35.51 -23.19 2.39
N LEU A 158 -34.19 -23.22 2.61
CA LEU A 158 -33.60 -23.95 3.73
C LEU A 158 -33.38 -23.07 4.97
N HIS A 159 -33.24 -21.75 4.80
CA HIS A 159 -32.86 -20.82 5.86
C HIS A 159 -31.61 -21.28 6.63
N ASN A 160 -30.58 -21.73 5.90
CA ASN A 160 -29.38 -22.31 6.48
C ASN A 160 -28.16 -21.40 6.26
N ASP A 161 -27.87 -20.56 7.26
CA ASP A 161 -26.76 -19.62 7.19
C ASP A 161 -25.39 -20.30 7.11
N GLU A 162 -25.23 -21.49 7.70
CA GLU A 162 -23.96 -22.22 7.65
C GLU A 162 -23.59 -22.59 6.21
N LEU A 163 -24.55 -23.13 5.45
CA LEU A 163 -24.39 -23.42 4.04
C LEU A 163 -24.13 -22.16 3.22
N LEU A 164 -24.80 -21.05 3.55
CA LEU A 164 -24.57 -19.79 2.84
C LEU A 164 -23.11 -19.33 3.00
N MET A 165 -22.60 -19.38 4.24
CA MET A 165 -21.22 -18.99 4.55
C MET A 165 -20.19 -19.94 3.94
N LYS A 166 -20.49 -21.25 3.84
CA LYS A 166 -19.66 -22.20 3.07
C LYS A 166 -19.57 -21.81 1.60
N GLY A 167 -20.70 -21.48 0.97
CA GLY A 167 -20.72 -21.00 -0.42
C GLY A 167 -19.91 -19.71 -0.60
N CYS A 168 -19.99 -18.75 0.33
CA CYS A 168 -19.14 -17.56 0.30
C CYS A 168 -17.65 -17.89 0.44
N LEU A 169 -17.30 -18.82 1.35
CA LEU A 169 -15.93 -19.29 1.53
C LEU A 169 -15.39 -19.95 0.24
N ASP A 170 -16.21 -20.74 -0.46
CA ASP A 170 -15.81 -21.39 -1.72
C ASP A 170 -15.58 -20.37 -2.84
N ILE A 171 -16.45 -19.36 -2.97
CA ILE A 171 -16.24 -18.24 -3.90
C ILE A 171 -14.89 -17.56 -3.62
N SER A 172 -14.55 -17.35 -2.35
CA SER A 172 -13.27 -16.76 -1.97
C SER A 172 -12.06 -17.64 -2.33
N LYS A 173 -12.19 -18.96 -2.27
CA LYS A 173 -11.11 -19.92 -2.61
C LYS A 173 -10.88 -20.06 -4.11
N THR A 174 -11.84 -19.66 -4.93
CA THR A 174 -11.70 -19.72 -6.39
C THR A 174 -10.60 -18.78 -6.87
N ALA A 175 -9.58 -19.35 -7.52
CA ALA A 175 -8.42 -18.61 -8.00
C ALA A 175 -8.77 -17.70 -9.18
N ASN A 176 -8.21 -16.47 -9.19
CA ASN A 176 -8.32 -15.50 -10.29
C ASN A 176 -9.76 -15.08 -10.67
N LEU A 177 -10.76 -15.36 -9.83
CA LEU A 177 -12.15 -14.96 -10.08
C LEU A 177 -12.31 -13.44 -10.16
N ALA A 178 -11.48 -12.69 -9.42
CA ALA A 178 -11.46 -11.23 -9.41
C ALA A 178 -11.04 -10.61 -10.75
N GLY A 179 -10.25 -11.34 -11.55
CA GLY A 179 -9.77 -10.88 -12.85
C GLY A 179 -10.84 -10.88 -13.95
N ASN A 180 -11.95 -11.59 -13.75
CA ASN A 180 -13.04 -11.67 -14.72
C ASN A 180 -14.21 -10.73 -14.32
N PRO A 181 -14.52 -9.70 -15.13
CA PRO A 181 -15.65 -8.78 -14.89
C PRO A 181 -17.01 -9.49 -14.72
N GLY A 182 -17.26 -10.58 -15.45
CA GLY A 182 -18.53 -11.30 -15.45
C GLY A 182 -18.88 -12.00 -14.13
N VAL A 183 -17.87 -12.34 -13.32
CA VAL A 183 -18.02 -13.07 -12.04
C VAL A 183 -17.38 -12.37 -10.85
N SER A 184 -16.60 -11.32 -11.06
CA SER A 184 -16.03 -10.49 -9.98
C SER A 184 -17.10 -9.95 -9.01
N SER A 185 -18.30 -9.64 -9.51
CA SER A 185 -19.45 -9.23 -8.69
C SER A 185 -19.87 -10.26 -7.64
N LEU A 186 -19.60 -11.55 -7.86
CA LEU A 186 -19.86 -12.61 -6.89
C LEU A 186 -18.94 -12.50 -5.67
N ILE A 187 -17.72 -11.99 -5.84
CA ILE A 187 -16.82 -11.69 -4.72
C ILE A 187 -17.42 -10.57 -3.87
N SER A 188 -17.87 -9.46 -4.49
CA SER A 188 -18.52 -8.36 -3.76
C SER A 188 -19.73 -8.86 -2.97
N ARG A 189 -20.63 -9.62 -3.63
CA ARG A 189 -21.81 -10.18 -2.98
C ARG A 189 -21.44 -11.12 -1.82
N GLY A 190 -20.45 -11.99 -2.01
CA GLY A 190 -20.01 -12.91 -0.97
C GLY A 190 -19.43 -12.18 0.25
N VAL A 191 -18.65 -11.11 0.02
CA VAL A 191 -18.10 -10.27 1.10
C VAL A 191 -19.22 -9.52 1.84
N GLU A 192 -20.18 -8.94 1.12
CA GLU A 192 -21.33 -8.22 1.71
C GLU A 192 -22.17 -9.15 2.61
N LEU A 193 -22.51 -10.34 2.13
CA LEU A 193 -23.25 -11.35 2.92
C LEU A 193 -22.46 -11.80 4.14
N THR A 194 -21.16 -12.06 3.98
CA THR A 194 -20.30 -12.50 5.07
C THR A 194 -20.16 -11.41 6.14
N LEU A 195 -19.96 -10.15 5.74
CA LEU A 195 -19.87 -9.02 6.67
C LEU A 195 -21.17 -8.82 7.46
N ALA A 196 -22.31 -8.86 6.78
CA ALA A 196 -23.62 -8.74 7.44
C ALA A 196 -23.81 -9.86 8.47
N LYS A 197 -23.51 -11.12 8.12
CA LYS A 197 -23.66 -12.24 9.04
C LYS A 197 -22.64 -12.23 10.17
N PHE A 198 -21.42 -11.79 9.90
CA PHE A 198 -20.39 -11.64 10.93
C PHE A 198 -20.79 -10.59 11.98
N GLN A 199 -21.34 -9.45 11.56
CA GLN A 199 -21.91 -8.47 12.49
C GLN A 199 -23.10 -9.07 13.25
N GLU A 200 -23.99 -9.83 12.60
CA GLU A 200 -25.10 -10.50 13.28
C GLU A 200 -24.62 -11.42 14.42
N VAL A 201 -23.58 -12.21 14.15
CA VAL A 201 -23.02 -13.16 15.12
C VAL A 201 -22.19 -12.46 16.20
N GLN A 202 -21.56 -11.32 15.89
CA GLN A 202 -20.68 -10.61 16.80
C GLN A 202 -21.22 -9.21 17.15
N PRO A 203 -21.97 -9.06 18.27
CA PRO A 203 -22.65 -7.82 18.66
C PRO A 203 -21.74 -6.60 18.76
N ARG A 204 -20.44 -6.81 19.08
CA ARG A 204 -19.43 -5.74 19.13
C ARG A 204 -19.36 -4.92 17.83
N PHE A 205 -19.72 -5.50 16.69
CA PHE A 205 -19.66 -4.86 15.39
C PHE A 205 -21.02 -4.42 14.83
N GLN A 206 -22.15 -4.63 15.53
CA GLN A 206 -23.49 -4.29 15.02
C GLN A 206 -23.83 -2.80 15.13
N GLY A 207 -23.24 -2.09 16.09
CA GLY A 207 -23.56 -0.70 16.37
C GLY A 207 -22.65 0.28 15.66
N GLU A 208 -23.14 1.51 15.49
CA GLU A 208 -22.31 2.62 15.04
C GLU A 208 -21.24 2.97 16.08
N SER A 209 -19.99 3.01 15.64
CA SER A 209 -18.83 3.41 16.44
C SER A 209 -17.88 4.21 15.56
N LEU A 210 -18.00 5.53 15.63
CA LEU A 210 -17.22 6.46 14.80
C LEU A 210 -16.61 7.61 15.62
N GLN A 211 -16.50 7.46 16.94
CA GLN A 211 -15.82 8.45 17.76
C GLN A 211 -14.33 8.49 17.42
N VAL A 212 -13.89 9.63 16.89
CA VAL A 212 -12.49 9.90 16.58
C VAL A 212 -11.86 10.48 17.84
N ASP A 213 -11.03 9.68 18.52
CA ASP A 213 -10.16 10.19 19.56
C ASP A 213 -8.78 10.41 18.96
N LEU A 214 -8.45 11.68 18.74
CA LEU A 214 -7.11 12.03 18.28
C LEU A 214 -6.10 11.75 19.40
N HIS A 215 -6.39 11.80 20.70
CA HIS A 215 -5.37 11.74 21.75
C HIS A 215 -4.78 10.34 22.06
N SER A 216 -5.07 9.32 21.26
CA SER A 216 -4.52 7.98 21.42
C SER A 216 -2.99 7.97 21.52
N SER A 217 -2.51 7.33 22.60
CA SER A 217 -1.18 7.35 23.21
C SER A 217 0.01 7.19 22.25
N GLU A 218 1.12 7.90 22.51
CA GLU A 218 2.42 7.83 21.80
C GLU A 218 3.14 6.48 21.93
N LYS A 219 2.47 5.37 21.67
CA LYS A 219 3.11 4.05 21.63
C LYS A 219 3.85 3.92 20.31
N ARG A 220 5.11 4.31 20.36
CA ARG A 220 6.13 4.06 19.34
C ARG A 220 6.03 2.58 18.92
N LEU A 221 5.64 2.33 17.67
CA LEU A 221 5.49 1.00 17.08
C LEU A 221 6.75 0.17 17.36
N SER A 222 6.66 -0.75 18.31
CA SER A 222 7.66 -1.80 18.44
C SER A 222 7.61 -2.63 17.17
N ARG A 223 8.78 -2.98 16.63
CA ARG A 223 9.00 -3.55 15.28
C ARG A 223 8.30 -4.90 15.01
N SER A 224 7.44 -5.37 15.90
CA SER A 224 6.87 -6.70 15.92
C SER A 224 5.54 -6.84 16.67
N GLN A 225 4.84 -5.74 17.02
CA GLN A 225 3.47 -5.87 17.55
C GLN A 225 2.46 -6.10 16.41
N THR A 226 2.51 -7.29 15.83
CA THR A 226 1.35 -7.93 15.17
C THR A 226 0.55 -8.75 16.21
N HIS A 227 0.62 -8.37 17.49
CA HIS A 227 0.35 -9.25 18.61
C HIS A 227 -1.12 -9.23 19.07
N LEU A 228 -1.72 -10.42 18.98
CA LEU A 228 -2.66 -11.08 19.89
C LEU A 228 -4.16 -11.00 19.60
N THR A 229 -4.77 -9.84 19.37
CA THR A 229 -6.26 -9.80 19.35
C THR A 229 -6.90 -10.60 18.22
N ALA A 230 -6.44 -10.48 16.97
CA ALA A 230 -7.07 -11.21 15.86
C ALA A 230 -6.69 -12.71 15.80
N ALA A 231 -5.47 -13.06 16.21
CA ALA A 231 -4.97 -14.44 16.10
C ALA A 231 -5.40 -15.35 17.26
N GLU A 232 -5.63 -14.79 18.46
CA GLU A 232 -6.20 -15.55 19.58
C GLU A 232 -7.73 -15.68 19.48
N GLU A 233 -8.44 -14.68 18.93
CA GLU A 233 -9.88 -14.77 18.68
C GLU A 233 -10.21 -15.88 17.66
N SER A 234 -9.42 -15.99 16.58
CA SER A 234 -9.59 -17.01 15.53
C SER A 234 -9.49 -18.46 16.02
N ARG A 235 -8.78 -18.72 17.14
CA ARG A 235 -8.60 -20.08 17.67
C ARG A 235 -9.77 -20.59 18.52
N VAL A 236 -10.66 -19.71 18.99
CA VAL A 236 -11.63 -20.08 20.04
C VAL A 236 -13.08 -20.13 19.53
N LEU A 237 -13.40 -19.50 18.39
CA LEU A 237 -14.79 -19.29 17.95
C LEU A 237 -15.05 -19.38 16.45
N GLY A 238 -14.09 -19.87 15.64
CA GLY A 238 -14.07 -19.72 14.18
C GLY A 238 -15.21 -20.39 13.40
N GLY A 239 -16.41 -19.81 13.49
CA GLY A 239 -17.55 -20.14 12.64
C GLY A 239 -17.27 -19.79 11.18
N TYR A 240 -18.10 -20.32 10.29
CA TYR A 240 -17.97 -20.07 8.85
C TYR A 240 -17.94 -18.58 8.44
N PRO A 241 -18.69 -17.64 9.08
CA PRO A 241 -18.57 -16.22 8.76
C PRO A 241 -17.14 -15.69 8.95
N GLU A 242 -16.46 -16.09 10.02
CA GLU A 242 -15.09 -15.65 10.30
C GLU A 242 -14.09 -16.26 9.33
N GLN A 243 -14.23 -17.55 9.02
CA GLN A 243 -13.38 -18.23 8.04
C GLN A 243 -13.52 -17.61 6.64
N ALA A 244 -14.76 -17.30 6.22
CA ALA A 244 -15.01 -16.63 4.95
C ALA A 244 -14.38 -15.23 4.93
N LEU A 245 -14.53 -14.46 6.00
CA LEU A 245 -13.90 -13.15 6.15
C LEU A 245 -12.38 -13.21 6.06
N GLN A 246 -11.77 -14.14 6.80
CA GLN A 246 -10.33 -14.38 6.74
C GLN A 246 -9.90 -14.76 5.32
N SER A 247 -10.65 -15.61 4.62
CA SER A 247 -10.34 -16.01 3.25
C SER A 247 -10.38 -14.84 2.26
N TYR A 248 -11.33 -13.91 2.39
CA TYR A 248 -11.43 -12.75 1.50
C TYR A 248 -10.35 -11.69 1.76
N PHE A 249 -9.97 -11.46 3.03
CA PHE A 249 -9.05 -10.37 3.40
C PHE A 249 -7.60 -10.81 3.63
N SER A 250 -7.36 -12.04 4.09
CA SER A 250 -6.02 -12.63 4.27
C SER A 250 -5.44 -13.18 2.96
N THR A 251 -5.60 -12.44 1.86
CA THR A 251 -5.18 -12.85 0.51
C THR A 251 -4.02 -12.00 -0.01
N THR A 252 -3.21 -12.59 -0.89
CA THR A 252 -2.20 -11.88 -1.68
C THR A 252 -2.71 -11.42 -3.04
N GLU A 253 -3.93 -11.82 -3.44
CA GLU A 253 -4.57 -11.38 -4.68
C GLU A 253 -5.08 -9.94 -4.53
N THR A 254 -4.37 -8.98 -5.12
CA THR A 254 -4.68 -7.54 -4.97
C THR A 254 -6.04 -7.17 -5.54
N ASP A 255 -6.49 -7.83 -6.61
CA ASP A 255 -7.79 -7.55 -7.25
C ASP A 255 -8.94 -8.01 -6.36
N LYS A 256 -8.84 -9.23 -5.81
CA LYS A 256 -9.77 -9.78 -4.82
C LYS A 256 -9.85 -8.89 -3.59
N LEU A 257 -8.69 -8.51 -3.05
CA LEU A 257 -8.61 -7.62 -1.89
C LEU A 257 -9.24 -6.26 -2.17
N SER A 258 -9.02 -5.68 -3.36
CA SER A 258 -9.60 -4.39 -3.74
C SER A 258 -11.13 -4.44 -3.85
N ILE A 259 -11.68 -5.53 -4.42
CA ILE A 259 -13.14 -5.75 -4.46
C ILE A 259 -13.70 -5.94 -3.04
N ALA A 260 -13.03 -6.74 -2.21
CA ALA A 260 -13.46 -6.97 -0.83
C ALA A 260 -13.45 -5.67 0.00
N ILE A 261 -12.45 -4.81 -0.17
CA ILE A 261 -12.41 -3.50 0.49
C ILE A 261 -13.53 -2.58 0.00
N ARG A 262 -13.87 -2.59 -1.30
CA ARG A 262 -15.03 -1.83 -1.82
C ARG A 262 -16.34 -2.30 -1.21
N ALA A 263 -16.54 -3.61 -1.08
CA ALA A 263 -17.69 -4.18 -0.39
C ALA A 263 -17.71 -3.80 1.11
N LEU A 264 -16.54 -3.80 1.77
CA LEU A 264 -16.41 -3.32 3.15
C LEU A 264 -16.79 -1.84 3.28
N ILE A 265 -16.35 -0.98 2.36
CA ILE A 265 -16.72 0.44 2.34
C ILE A 265 -18.23 0.59 2.26
N LYS A 266 -18.88 -0.10 1.32
CA LYS A 266 -20.35 -0.08 1.20
C LYS A 266 -21.02 -0.46 2.52
N ARG A 267 -20.52 -1.51 3.18
CA ARG A 267 -21.08 -1.93 4.47
C ARG A 267 -20.83 -0.95 5.62
N LEU A 268 -19.65 -0.33 5.65
CA LEU A 268 -19.28 0.67 6.66
C LEU A 268 -19.98 2.02 6.45
N LEU A 269 -20.46 2.32 5.24
CA LEU A 269 -21.33 3.47 5.01
C LEU A 269 -22.74 3.23 5.57
N GLU A 270 -23.24 1.99 5.49
CA GLU A 270 -24.52 1.61 6.10
C GLU A 270 -24.45 1.52 7.63
N VAL A 271 -23.37 0.95 8.18
CA VAL A 271 -23.15 0.79 9.62
C VAL A 271 -21.70 1.16 9.98
N PRO A 272 -21.40 2.45 10.21
CA PRO A 272 -20.04 2.91 10.50
C PRO A 272 -19.46 2.30 11.77
N ASN A 273 -18.41 1.49 11.66
CA ASN A 273 -17.80 0.83 12.82
C ASN A 273 -16.26 0.76 12.70
N LYS A 274 -15.56 1.54 13.54
CA LYS A 274 -14.09 1.62 13.54
C LYS A 274 -13.43 0.33 14.03
N GLU A 275 -14.03 -0.39 14.96
CA GLU A 275 -13.49 -1.65 15.48
C GLU A 275 -13.52 -2.75 14.41
N LEU A 276 -14.59 -2.80 13.60
CA LEU A 276 -14.69 -3.68 12.44
C LEU A 276 -13.60 -3.35 11.41
N LEU A 277 -13.41 -2.06 11.09
CA LEU A 277 -12.34 -1.66 10.18
C LEU A 277 -10.96 -2.09 10.69
N GLN A 278 -10.68 -1.93 11.99
CA GLN A 278 -9.42 -2.38 12.59
C GLN A 278 -9.27 -3.91 12.58
N TYR A 279 -10.35 -4.65 12.85
CA TYR A 279 -10.36 -6.11 12.77
C TYR A 279 -10.01 -6.60 11.34
N ILE A 280 -10.66 -6.03 10.33
CA ILE A 280 -10.38 -6.34 8.93
C ILE A 280 -8.96 -5.92 8.55
N ALA A 281 -8.52 -4.72 8.94
CA ALA A 281 -7.17 -4.26 8.66
C ALA A 281 -6.10 -5.19 9.26
N ASN A 282 -6.36 -5.77 10.43
CA ASN A 282 -5.46 -6.75 11.05
C ASN A 282 -5.45 -8.10 10.32
N THR A 283 -6.58 -8.49 9.73
CA THR A 283 -6.72 -9.70 8.89
C THR A 283 -5.94 -9.58 7.57
N ILE A 284 -5.85 -8.37 7.01
CA ILE A 284 -5.08 -8.13 5.77
C ILE A 284 -3.58 -8.32 6.03
N PRO A 285 -2.84 -9.00 5.14
CA PRO A 285 -1.39 -9.15 5.25
C PRO A 285 -0.71 -7.80 5.38
N VAL A 286 0.20 -7.67 6.34
CA VAL A 286 0.82 -6.38 6.72
C VAL A 286 1.38 -5.60 5.51
N GLN A 287 1.93 -6.32 4.53
CA GLN A 287 2.52 -5.75 3.31
C GLN A 287 1.50 -5.12 2.35
N LEU A 288 0.22 -5.47 2.46
CA LEU A 288 -0.86 -5.04 1.55
C LEU A 288 -1.85 -4.08 2.21
N ARG A 289 -1.72 -3.81 3.51
CA ARG A 289 -2.64 -2.92 4.26
C ARG A 289 -2.73 -1.50 3.70
N TYR A 290 -1.72 -1.01 2.97
CA TYR A 290 -1.79 0.30 2.33
C TYR A 290 -2.88 0.39 1.25
N ILE A 291 -3.29 -0.74 0.66
CA ILE A 291 -4.39 -0.80 -0.32
C ILE A 291 -5.71 -0.37 0.33
N LEU A 292 -5.92 -0.69 1.61
CA LEU A 292 -7.10 -0.24 2.37
C LEU A 292 -7.21 1.29 2.33
N VAL A 293 -6.13 1.99 2.62
CA VAL A 293 -6.08 3.46 2.60
C VAL A 293 -6.31 3.99 1.19
N LEU A 294 -5.65 3.41 0.18
CA LEU A 294 -5.79 3.83 -1.21
C LEU A 294 -7.24 3.72 -1.72
N VAL A 295 -7.91 2.60 -1.45
CA VAL A 295 -9.29 2.36 -1.91
C VAL A 295 -10.27 3.29 -1.18
N PHE A 296 -10.06 3.53 0.12
CA PHE A 296 -10.84 4.53 0.86
C PHE A 296 -10.66 5.94 0.29
N THR A 297 -9.43 6.35 -0.03
CA THR A 297 -9.16 7.66 -0.64
C THR A 297 -9.85 7.80 -2.01
N HIS A 298 -9.88 6.74 -2.81
CA HIS A 298 -10.56 6.77 -4.11
C HIS A 298 -12.09 6.88 -3.96
N ALA A 299 -12.65 6.37 -2.86
CA ALA A 299 -14.08 6.45 -2.56
C ALA A 299 -14.55 7.81 -2.02
N LEU A 300 -13.65 8.78 -1.81
CA LEU A 300 -14.02 10.10 -1.27
C LEU A 300 -14.85 10.96 -2.23
N ASN A 301 -14.81 10.71 -3.54
CA ASN A 301 -15.54 11.48 -4.56
C ASN A 301 -17.07 11.21 -4.57
N GLN A 302 -17.63 10.67 -3.48
CA GLN A 302 -19.06 10.44 -3.30
C GLN A 302 -19.72 11.65 -2.62
N GLU A 303 -20.96 11.47 -2.16
CA GLU A 303 -21.71 12.45 -1.38
C GLU A 303 -20.93 12.91 -0.13
N ASP A 304 -21.07 14.19 0.23
CA ASP A 304 -20.36 14.80 1.36
C ASP A 304 -20.51 13.99 2.67
N GLU A 305 -21.72 13.48 2.96
CA GLU A 305 -21.98 12.69 4.17
C GLU A 305 -21.15 11.40 4.19
N HIS A 306 -21.09 10.69 3.06
CA HIS A 306 -20.25 9.51 2.91
C HIS A 306 -18.77 9.85 3.02
N ALA A 307 -18.33 10.94 2.40
CA ALA A 307 -16.94 11.38 2.48
C ALA A 307 -16.52 11.65 3.93
N VAL A 308 -17.36 12.30 4.73
CA VAL A 308 -17.10 12.54 6.16
C VAL A 308 -16.96 11.22 6.94
N VAL A 309 -17.85 10.24 6.70
CA VAL A 309 -17.75 8.93 7.35
C VAL A 309 -16.44 8.23 6.99
N LEU A 310 -16.08 8.22 5.71
CA LEU A 310 -14.84 7.59 5.23
C LEU A 310 -13.60 8.27 5.78
N LEU A 311 -13.55 9.59 5.84
CA LEU A 311 -12.44 10.35 6.43
C LEU A 311 -12.30 10.07 7.93
N LYS A 312 -13.41 10.01 8.68
CA LYS A 312 -13.38 9.64 10.10
C LYS A 312 -12.86 8.21 10.30
N LEU A 313 -13.33 7.25 9.49
CA LEU A 313 -12.83 5.87 9.51
C LEU A 313 -11.32 5.82 9.20
N MET A 314 -10.87 6.50 8.16
CA MET A 314 -9.44 6.62 7.82
C MET A 314 -8.64 7.22 8.98
N THR A 315 -9.14 8.29 9.61
CA THR A 315 -8.51 8.93 10.77
C THR A 315 -8.34 7.93 11.91
N THR A 316 -9.39 7.18 12.28
CA THR A 316 -9.30 6.17 13.34
C THR A 316 -8.29 5.07 13.03
N LEU A 317 -8.20 4.66 11.75
CA LEU A 317 -7.24 3.65 11.31
C LEU A 317 -5.80 4.17 11.38
N LEU A 318 -5.55 5.40 10.92
CA LEU A 318 -4.22 6.03 10.94
C LEU A 318 -3.72 6.23 12.38
N VAL A 319 -4.61 6.58 13.32
CA VAL A 319 -4.30 6.76 14.74
C VAL A 319 -4.12 5.43 15.50
N SER A 320 -4.80 4.36 15.10
CA SER A 320 -4.76 3.05 15.77
C SER A 320 -3.36 2.40 15.80
N ASP A 321 -3.17 1.28 16.49
CA ASP A 321 -1.90 0.53 16.47
C ASP A 321 -1.66 -0.26 15.17
N VAL A 322 -2.60 -0.23 14.20
CA VAL A 322 -2.46 -0.97 12.94
C VAL A 322 -1.26 -0.44 12.14
N SER A 323 -0.30 -1.33 11.87
CA SER A 323 0.86 -1.03 11.03
C SER A 323 0.47 -1.02 9.55
N ILE A 324 0.71 0.10 8.85
CA ILE A 324 0.46 0.25 7.41
C ILE A 324 1.79 0.47 6.70
N ILE A 325 2.45 -0.62 6.28
CA ILE A 325 3.76 -0.54 5.65
C ILE A 325 3.61 -0.11 4.18
N GLY A 326 4.51 0.76 3.71
CA GLY A 326 4.59 1.14 2.30
C GLY A 326 3.57 2.19 1.85
N LEU A 327 2.96 2.91 2.79
CA LEU A 327 2.08 4.03 2.49
C LEU A 327 2.87 5.17 1.83
N SER A 328 2.42 5.63 0.65
CA SER A 328 2.94 6.87 0.04
C SER A 328 2.28 8.08 0.72
N VAL A 329 2.89 8.55 1.80
CA VAL A 329 2.35 9.63 2.65
C VAL A 329 2.08 10.90 1.84
N LEU A 330 3.01 11.31 0.98
CA LEU A 330 2.85 12.53 0.19
C LEU A 330 1.77 12.42 -0.89
N ASP A 331 1.64 11.27 -1.54
CA ASP A 331 0.57 11.10 -2.54
C ASP A 331 -0.80 11.10 -1.87
N LEU A 332 -0.91 10.49 -0.69
CA LEU A 332 -2.13 10.55 0.11
C LEU A 332 -2.45 11.97 0.55
N LEU A 333 -1.46 12.69 1.09
CA LEU A 333 -1.60 14.09 1.50
C LEU A 333 -2.11 14.94 0.32
N ARG A 334 -1.46 14.86 -0.84
CA ARG A 334 -1.86 15.59 -2.05
C ARG A 334 -3.30 15.26 -2.47
N LYS A 335 -3.69 13.99 -2.44
CA LYS A 335 -5.05 13.57 -2.79
C LYS A 335 -6.09 14.15 -1.82
N ILE A 336 -5.82 14.12 -0.51
CA ILE A 336 -6.73 14.67 0.49
C ILE A 336 -6.83 16.19 0.36
N ILE A 337 -5.70 16.91 0.17
CA ILE A 337 -5.70 18.36 -0.05
C ILE A 337 -6.51 18.71 -1.29
N ASN A 338 -6.27 18.03 -2.42
CA ASN A 338 -7.01 18.30 -3.66
C ASN A 338 -8.53 18.08 -3.48
N PHE A 339 -8.92 17.01 -2.79
CA PHE A 339 -10.32 16.74 -2.47
C PHE A 339 -10.93 17.79 -1.52
N GLN A 340 -10.19 18.20 -0.50
CA GLN A 340 -10.58 19.22 0.48
C GLN A 340 -10.79 20.59 -0.17
N LEU A 341 -9.88 21.00 -1.06
CA LEU A 341 -9.99 22.26 -1.79
C LEU A 341 -11.15 22.23 -2.81
N ALA A 342 -11.37 21.10 -3.49
CA ALA A 342 -12.54 20.93 -4.35
C ALA A 342 -13.87 21.00 -3.55
N SER A 343 -13.84 20.57 -2.29
CA SER A 343 -14.99 20.55 -1.37
C SER A 343 -14.97 21.69 -0.36
N ALA A 344 -14.27 22.80 -0.67
CA ALA A 344 -14.03 23.89 0.28
C ALA A 344 -15.33 24.51 0.84
N THR A 345 -16.45 24.37 0.13
CA THR A 345 -17.78 24.86 0.54
C THR A 345 -18.35 24.12 1.76
N SER A 346 -17.95 22.88 2.00
CA SER A 346 -18.51 21.99 3.01
C SER A 346 -17.63 21.95 4.28
N PRO A 347 -18.04 22.63 5.38
CA PRO A 347 -17.19 22.76 6.56
C PRO A 347 -16.89 21.41 7.23
N GLN A 348 -17.86 20.48 7.23
CA GLN A 348 -17.70 19.15 7.82
C GLN A 348 -16.66 18.31 7.07
N VAL A 349 -16.68 18.37 5.73
CA VAL A 349 -15.68 17.69 4.89
C VAL A 349 -14.31 18.30 5.14
N THR A 350 -14.20 19.64 5.17
CA THR A 350 -12.92 20.30 5.41
C THR A 350 -12.31 19.96 6.77
N GLU A 351 -13.13 19.91 7.83
CA GLU A 351 -12.70 19.52 9.18
C GLU A 351 -12.26 18.04 9.22
N ALA A 352 -13.01 17.15 8.57
CA ALA A 352 -12.67 15.74 8.49
C ALA A 352 -11.37 15.50 7.70
N CYS A 353 -11.11 16.27 6.64
CA CYS A 353 -9.85 16.27 5.92
C CYS A 353 -8.68 16.74 6.80
N THR A 354 -8.82 17.87 7.50
CA THR A 354 -7.81 18.38 8.44
C THR A 354 -7.44 17.34 9.49
N ASN A 355 -8.44 16.69 10.08
CA ASN A 355 -8.23 15.62 11.06
C ASN A 355 -7.48 14.42 10.45
N THR A 356 -7.80 14.05 9.21
CA THR A 356 -7.12 12.96 8.50
C THR A 356 -5.67 13.32 8.17
N ILE A 357 -5.41 14.56 7.74
CA ILE A 357 -4.06 15.08 7.46
C ILE A 357 -3.22 15.11 8.74
N SER A 358 -3.79 15.57 9.85
CA SER A 358 -3.13 15.53 11.17
C SER A 358 -2.81 14.09 11.58
N ALA A 359 -3.79 13.19 11.48
CA ALA A 359 -3.61 11.78 11.82
C ALA A 359 -2.55 11.08 10.96
N LEU A 360 -2.41 11.47 9.70
CA LEU A 360 -1.40 10.94 8.80
C LEU A 360 0.02 11.20 9.31
N ASN A 361 0.27 12.35 9.95
CA ASN A 361 1.60 12.70 10.45
C ASN A 361 1.94 12.08 11.81
N ARG A 362 0.95 11.59 12.56
CA ARG A 362 1.17 10.99 13.90
C ARG A 362 2.11 9.78 13.88
N LYS A 363 2.12 9.04 12.78
CA LYS A 363 3.07 7.94 12.55
C LYS A 363 4.14 8.40 11.58
N THR A 364 5.39 8.39 12.04
CA THR A 364 6.55 8.71 11.19
C THR A 364 6.97 7.48 10.39
N TYR A 365 6.66 7.45 9.10
CA TYR A 365 7.06 6.38 8.19
C TYR A 365 8.51 6.53 7.70
N TYR A 366 8.99 7.77 7.60
CA TYR A 366 10.36 8.11 7.25
C TYR A 366 10.77 9.42 7.93
N LYS A 367 12.10 9.65 8.08
CA LYS A 367 12.66 10.69 8.95
C LYS A 367 12.16 12.11 8.63
N ASP A 368 12.13 12.46 7.34
CA ASP A 368 11.85 13.83 6.90
C ASP A 368 10.36 14.10 6.62
N GLN A 369 9.47 13.15 7.00
CA GLN A 369 8.04 13.23 6.71
C GLN A 369 7.36 14.53 7.16
N PRO A 370 7.55 15.02 8.41
CA PRO A 370 6.90 16.27 8.82
C PRO A 370 7.36 17.46 7.97
N ILE A 371 8.64 17.51 7.59
CA ILE A 371 9.20 18.56 6.74
C ILE A 371 8.56 18.51 5.37
N ASP A 372 8.46 17.34 4.75
CA ASP A 372 7.88 17.19 3.42
C ASP A 372 6.39 17.56 3.40
N MET A 373 5.62 17.11 4.41
CA MET A 373 4.20 17.44 4.51
C MET A 373 3.97 18.95 4.65
N ILE A 374 4.77 19.60 5.49
CA ILE A 374 4.71 21.06 5.69
C ILE A 374 5.17 21.80 4.44
N SER A 375 6.21 21.31 3.77
CA SER A 375 6.72 21.92 2.53
C SER A 375 5.68 21.84 1.41
N GLU A 376 4.92 20.74 1.32
CA GLU A 376 3.82 20.59 0.36
C GLU A 376 2.69 21.57 0.64
N LEU A 377 2.26 21.72 1.91
CA LEU A 377 1.25 22.70 2.30
C LEU A 377 1.71 24.14 2.04
N LEU A 378 2.97 24.44 2.32
CA LEU A 378 3.57 25.74 2.06
C LEU A 378 3.65 26.05 0.56
N LEU A 379 3.95 25.06 -0.27
CA LEU A 379 3.91 25.19 -1.73
C LEU A 379 2.50 25.60 -2.18
N LYS A 380 1.46 24.94 -1.66
CA LYS A 380 0.05 25.28 -1.95
C LYS A 380 -0.37 26.66 -1.45
N LEU A 381 0.11 27.09 -0.29
CA LEU A 381 -0.11 28.46 0.20
C LEU A 381 0.55 29.54 -0.69
N LYS A 382 1.68 29.21 -1.32
CA LYS A 382 2.41 30.12 -2.23
C LYS A 382 1.81 30.20 -3.63
N GLU A 383 0.96 29.25 -4.03
CA GLU A 383 0.24 29.27 -5.32
C GLU A 383 -0.85 30.38 -5.39
N HIS A 384 -0.93 31.27 -4.39
CA HIS A 384 -1.91 32.35 -4.26
C HIS A 384 -3.37 31.88 -4.29
N PRO A 385 -3.76 30.95 -3.39
CA PRO A 385 -5.12 30.44 -3.31
C PRO A 385 -6.11 31.53 -2.87
N GLY A 386 -7.41 31.30 -3.12
CA GLY A 386 -8.47 32.19 -2.63
C GLY A 386 -8.46 32.28 -1.09
N GLN A 387 -9.05 33.33 -0.51
CA GLN A 387 -8.97 33.55 0.96
C GLN A 387 -9.47 32.33 1.76
N ARG A 388 -10.57 31.70 1.34
CA ARG A 388 -11.13 30.51 1.99
C ARG A 388 -10.20 29.30 1.93
N GLU A 389 -9.61 29.04 0.77
CA GLU A 389 -8.64 27.96 0.56
C GLU A 389 -7.38 28.20 1.39
N LYS A 390 -6.93 29.46 1.46
CA LYS A 390 -5.82 29.86 2.32
C LYS A 390 -6.11 29.57 3.79
N ASP A 391 -7.30 29.89 4.27
CA ASP A 391 -7.69 29.64 5.66
C ASP A 391 -7.72 28.13 5.97
N ILE A 392 -8.22 27.31 5.04
CA ILE A 392 -8.20 25.84 5.14
C ILE A 392 -6.76 25.31 5.24
N LEU A 393 -5.89 25.70 4.30
CA LEU A 393 -4.49 25.24 4.28
C LEU A 393 -3.71 25.69 5.52
N ILE A 394 -4.01 26.87 6.08
CA ILE A 394 -3.43 27.32 7.35
C ILE A 394 -3.89 26.42 8.51
N SER A 395 -5.18 26.05 8.54
CA SER A 395 -5.71 25.10 9.52
C SER A 395 -5.02 23.74 9.42
N ASP A 396 -4.81 23.22 8.20
CA ASP A 396 -4.10 21.96 7.97
C ASP A 396 -2.64 22.04 8.44
N LEU A 397 -1.95 23.14 8.12
CA LEU A 397 -0.57 23.39 8.55
C LEU A 397 -0.46 23.37 10.08
N GLN A 398 -1.35 24.08 10.78
CA GLN A 398 -1.39 24.10 12.24
C GLN A 398 -1.67 22.71 12.82
N ALA A 399 -2.61 21.97 12.22
CA ALA A 399 -2.96 20.62 12.66
C ALA A 399 -1.82 19.61 12.48
N VAL A 400 -0.97 19.77 11.45
CA VAL A 400 0.26 18.97 11.29
C VAL A 400 1.31 19.39 12.33
N LEU A 401 1.53 20.69 12.53
CA LEU A 401 2.53 21.20 13.48
C LEU A 401 2.26 20.71 14.91
N GLN A 402 0.99 20.71 15.34
CA GLN A 402 0.58 20.21 16.66
C GLN A 402 0.88 18.72 16.91
N THR A 403 1.13 17.94 15.85
CA THR A 403 1.50 16.52 16.01
C THR A 403 2.99 16.31 16.25
N VAL A 404 3.80 17.36 16.09
CA VAL A 404 5.26 17.25 16.18
C VAL A 404 5.76 17.75 17.53
N GLY A 405 6.17 16.82 18.40
CA GLY A 405 6.69 17.14 19.73
C GLY A 405 8.21 17.35 19.81
N GLN A 406 8.94 17.17 18.72
CA GLN A 406 10.41 17.30 18.70
C GLN A 406 10.89 18.30 17.63
N PRO A 407 12.00 19.02 17.87
CA PRO A 407 12.56 19.92 16.88
C PRO A 407 12.91 19.19 15.58
N PHE A 408 12.44 19.70 14.45
CA PHE A 408 12.58 19.03 13.16
C PHE A 408 12.90 19.98 11.99
N MET A 409 12.61 21.28 12.09
CA MET A 409 12.81 22.23 10.99
C MET A 409 14.07 23.09 11.13
N THR A 410 14.47 23.73 10.04
CA THR A 410 15.56 24.73 10.03
C THR A 410 15.01 26.13 10.30
N LEU A 411 15.89 27.07 10.67
CA LEU A 411 15.51 28.48 10.83
C LEU A 411 14.95 29.09 9.54
N GLU A 412 15.43 28.64 8.38
CA GLU A 412 14.92 29.09 7.07
C GLU A 412 13.46 28.69 6.88
N LEU A 413 13.10 27.43 7.17
CA LEU A 413 11.72 26.98 7.09
C LEU A 413 10.82 27.68 8.12
N PHE A 414 11.32 27.92 9.34
CA PHE A 414 10.61 28.75 10.32
C PHE A 414 10.24 30.12 9.76
N LEU A 415 11.18 30.82 9.13
CA LEU A 415 10.94 32.14 8.56
C LEU A 415 9.91 32.13 7.43
N GLU A 416 9.81 31.03 6.69
CA GLU A 416 8.78 30.87 5.65
C GLU A 416 7.39 30.56 6.23
N LEU A 417 7.33 29.89 7.38
CA LEU A 417 6.07 29.50 8.03
C LEU A 417 5.51 30.57 8.97
N ALA A 418 6.37 31.36 9.60
CA ALA A 418 6.01 32.35 10.60
C ALA A 418 4.93 33.38 10.17
N PRO A 419 4.79 33.76 8.89
CA PRO A 419 3.68 34.61 8.44
C PRO A 419 2.29 33.95 8.52
N TYR A 420 2.23 32.61 8.54
CA TYR A 420 1.00 31.83 8.49
C TYR A 420 0.58 31.26 9.86
N VAL A 421 1.47 31.29 10.86
CA VAL A 421 1.24 30.70 12.18
C VAL A 421 1.17 31.80 13.24
N PRO A 422 0.09 31.85 14.04
CA PRO A 422 -0.09 32.88 15.06
C PRO A 422 0.87 32.70 16.25
N ASP A 423 1.03 31.49 16.78
CA ASP A 423 1.98 31.21 17.88
C ASP A 423 3.39 30.95 17.34
N ARG A 424 4.11 32.03 17.11
CA ARG A 424 5.49 31.99 16.60
C ARG A 424 6.49 31.45 17.62
N LEU A 425 6.17 31.52 18.92
CA LEU A 425 7.04 31.04 19.98
C LEU A 425 7.03 29.52 20.02
N GLU A 426 5.84 28.92 19.99
CA GLU A 426 5.69 27.47 19.87
C GLU A 426 6.34 26.97 18.56
N LEU A 427 6.14 27.70 17.45
CA LEU A 427 6.78 27.37 16.19
C LEU A 427 8.31 27.41 16.28
N PHE A 428 8.91 28.40 16.95
CA PHE A 428 10.36 28.49 17.10
C PHE A 428 10.93 27.34 17.97
N SER A 429 10.16 26.83 18.92
CA SER A 429 10.57 25.68 19.75
C SER A 429 10.85 24.42 18.91
N LEU A 430 10.20 24.29 17.74
CA LEU A 430 10.36 23.19 16.80
C LEU A 430 11.56 23.36 15.85
N VAL A 431 12.30 24.47 15.96
CA VAL A 431 13.51 24.72 15.16
C VAL A 431 14.70 23.96 15.74
N THR A 432 15.44 23.26 14.89
CA THR A 432 16.64 22.52 15.28
C THR A 432 17.82 23.44 15.58
N ASP A 433 18.80 22.92 16.34
CA ASP A 433 20.02 23.65 16.70
C ASP A 433 21.06 23.65 15.55
N LYS A 434 20.67 23.27 14.34
CA LYS A 434 21.54 23.29 13.16
C LYS A 434 21.90 24.73 12.84
N LEU A 435 23.20 25.02 12.78
CA LEU A 435 23.72 26.37 12.55
C LEU A 435 23.20 26.96 11.23
N PRO A 436 22.51 28.13 11.28
CA PRO A 436 22.06 28.82 10.09
C PRO A 436 23.22 29.56 9.38
N GLY A 437 23.09 29.73 8.06
CA GLY A 437 24.00 30.60 7.31
C GLY A 437 23.76 32.08 7.62
N GLY A 438 24.78 32.93 7.45
CA GLY A 438 24.69 34.36 7.78
C GLY A 438 23.53 35.10 7.09
N PHE A 439 23.19 34.72 5.86
CA PHE A 439 22.02 35.26 5.14
C PHE A 439 20.68 34.94 5.82
N VAL A 440 20.54 33.73 6.37
CA VAL A 440 19.32 33.31 7.08
C VAL A 440 19.22 34.05 8.41
N MET A 441 20.34 34.25 9.10
CA MET A 441 20.38 35.07 10.33
C MET A 441 20.00 36.52 10.07
N ASN A 442 20.50 37.12 8.99
CA ASN A 442 20.09 38.49 8.61
C ASN A 442 18.56 38.56 8.38
N LYS A 443 17.99 37.62 7.61
CA LYS A 443 16.53 37.51 7.46
C LYS A 443 15.80 37.34 8.80
N PHE A 444 16.36 36.58 9.74
CA PHE A 444 15.78 36.42 11.06
C PHE A 444 15.74 37.74 11.84
N PHE A 445 16.80 38.55 11.81
CA PHE A 445 16.76 39.87 12.44
C PHE A 445 15.79 40.83 11.75
N LEU A 446 15.72 40.83 10.41
CA LEU A 446 14.69 41.58 9.67
C LEU A 446 13.28 41.17 10.09
N PHE A 447 13.05 39.86 10.25
CA PHE A 447 11.79 39.33 10.74
C PHE A 447 11.48 39.80 12.16
N LEU A 448 12.44 39.76 13.09
CA LEU A 448 12.26 40.26 14.45
C LEU A 448 11.88 41.75 14.48
N VAL A 449 12.54 42.58 13.66
CA VAL A 449 12.24 44.01 13.56
C VAL A 449 10.81 44.25 13.08
N ALA A 450 10.29 43.41 12.20
CA ALA A 450 8.94 43.51 11.65
C ALA A 450 7.83 43.06 12.62
N LEU A 451 8.17 42.41 13.75
CA LEU A 451 7.18 41.99 14.74
C LEU A 451 6.59 43.18 15.51
N GLU A 452 5.28 43.16 15.73
CA GLU A 452 4.56 44.21 16.48
C GLU A 452 4.77 44.11 17.99
N SER A 453 4.92 42.88 18.52
CA SER A 453 5.01 42.61 19.96
C SER A 453 6.46 42.64 20.45
N PRO A 454 6.85 43.62 21.30
CA PRO A 454 8.20 43.67 21.86
C PRO A 454 8.49 42.48 22.80
N GLY A 455 7.46 41.89 23.40
CA GLY A 455 7.60 40.69 24.22
C GLY A 455 7.95 39.44 23.40
N GLU A 456 7.36 39.29 22.20
CA GLU A 456 7.74 38.21 21.27
C GLU A 456 9.15 38.41 20.74
N GLN A 457 9.52 39.64 20.38
CA GLN A 457 10.87 40.00 19.94
C GLN A 457 11.93 39.56 20.96
N GLU A 458 11.73 39.90 22.23
CA GLU A 458 12.67 39.56 23.30
C GLU A 458 12.78 38.04 23.51
N LYS A 459 11.65 37.33 23.56
CA LYS A 459 11.65 35.86 23.76
C LYS A 459 12.31 35.11 22.61
N LEU A 460 11.99 35.45 21.36
CA LEU A 460 12.62 34.81 20.20
C LEU A 460 14.12 35.08 20.14
N LEU A 461 14.54 36.29 20.52
CA LEU A 461 15.95 36.63 20.59
C LEU A 461 16.66 35.84 21.69
N ASP A 462 16.03 35.67 22.86
CA ASP A 462 16.53 34.82 23.94
C ASP A 462 16.70 33.37 23.49
N ASP A 463 15.68 32.81 22.85
CA ASP A 463 15.74 31.43 22.34
C ASP A 463 16.81 31.28 21.25
N ALA A 464 17.01 32.28 20.41
CA ALA A 464 18.07 32.30 19.40
C ALA A 464 19.47 32.38 20.03
N PHE A 465 19.67 33.16 21.09
CA PHE A 465 20.93 33.16 21.85
C PHE A 465 21.16 31.81 22.54
N ALA A 466 20.12 31.19 23.09
CA ALA A 466 20.20 29.87 23.70
C ALA A 466 20.61 28.79 22.69
N LYS A 467 20.00 28.79 21.49
CA LYS A 467 20.26 27.79 20.43
C LYS A 467 21.58 28.02 19.69
N TYR A 468 21.80 29.23 19.16
CA TYR A 468 22.92 29.48 18.24
C TYR A 468 24.08 30.27 18.86
N LYS A 469 23.96 30.72 20.11
CA LYS A 469 25.05 31.28 20.92
C LYS A 469 25.84 32.36 20.18
N ASN A 470 27.11 32.11 19.89
CA ASN A 470 28.02 33.02 19.22
C ASN A 470 27.59 33.37 17.79
N PHE A 471 26.83 32.51 17.10
CA PHE A 471 26.27 32.87 15.79
C PHE A 471 25.24 33.99 15.90
N THR A 472 24.37 33.95 16.92
CA THR A 472 23.40 35.02 17.21
C THR A 472 24.12 36.31 17.59
N LEU A 473 25.15 36.21 18.44
CA LEU A 473 26.00 37.34 18.82
C LEU A 473 26.62 38.00 17.59
N LEU A 474 27.40 37.27 16.79
CA LEU A 474 28.15 37.86 15.69
C LEU A 474 27.23 38.32 14.55
N SER A 475 26.20 37.55 14.22
CA SER A 475 25.25 37.94 13.16
C SER A 475 24.41 39.16 13.56
N GLY A 476 24.03 39.28 14.84
CA GLY A 476 23.33 40.47 15.34
C GLY A 476 24.22 41.70 15.34
N LEU A 477 25.50 41.55 15.70
CA LEU A 477 26.48 42.63 15.63
C LEU A 477 26.60 43.16 14.21
N ILE A 478 26.71 42.27 13.22
CA ILE A 478 26.74 42.63 11.80
C ILE A 478 25.45 43.36 11.40
N TYR A 479 24.29 42.78 11.71
CA TYR A 479 22.99 43.32 11.32
C TYR A 479 22.79 44.76 11.80
N PHE A 480 22.99 45.02 13.10
CA PHE A 480 22.77 46.35 13.65
C PHE A 480 23.85 47.36 13.23
N LEU A 481 25.05 46.91 12.88
CA LEU A 481 26.08 47.78 12.29
C LEU A 481 25.79 48.18 10.84
N GLU A 482 25.21 47.28 10.03
CA GLU A 482 24.98 47.48 8.59
C GLU A 482 23.69 48.24 8.26
N GLU A 483 22.56 47.89 8.88
CA GLU A 483 21.23 48.47 8.57
C GLU A 483 21.01 49.88 9.18
N GLY A 484 22.03 50.43 9.83
CA GLY A 484 21.97 51.70 10.55
C GLY A 484 21.28 51.54 11.91
N ASN A 485 22.05 51.70 12.99
CA ASN A 485 21.58 51.63 14.37
C ASN A 485 20.34 52.54 14.59
N THR A 486 19.13 52.00 14.43
CA THR A 486 17.90 52.69 14.80
C THR A 486 17.58 52.36 16.25
N PRO A 487 17.36 53.37 17.11
CA PRO A 487 17.06 53.15 18.51
C PRO A 487 15.68 52.48 18.62
N SER A 488 15.69 51.15 18.74
CA SER A 488 14.50 50.30 18.87
C SER A 488 14.59 49.44 20.13
N ASN A 489 13.45 48.95 20.63
CA ASN A 489 13.46 48.06 21.81
C ASN A 489 14.28 46.80 21.53
N LEU A 490 14.15 46.21 20.33
CA LEU A 490 14.93 45.06 19.89
C LEU A 490 16.44 45.35 19.89
N TYR A 491 16.87 46.52 19.41
CA TYR A 491 18.28 46.92 19.42
C TYR A 491 18.88 46.90 20.83
N TYR A 492 18.22 47.55 21.79
CA TYR A 492 18.66 47.54 23.18
C TYR A 492 18.59 46.15 23.81
N CYS A 493 17.57 45.38 23.48
CA CYS A 493 17.43 44.00 23.94
C CYS A 493 18.61 43.16 23.46
N TYR A 494 18.97 43.24 22.18
CA TYR A 494 20.16 42.57 21.63
C TYR A 494 21.43 42.91 22.39
N HIS A 495 21.73 44.20 22.60
CA HIS A 495 22.94 44.59 23.35
C HIS A 495 22.90 44.08 24.80
N THR A 496 21.73 44.09 25.43
CA THR A 496 21.53 43.56 26.79
C THR A 496 21.79 42.05 26.86
N LYS A 497 21.30 41.28 25.88
CA LYS A 497 21.53 39.81 25.81
C LYS A 497 22.95 39.48 25.38
N ALA A 498 23.55 40.27 24.48
CA ALA A 498 24.95 40.15 24.10
C ALA A 498 25.88 40.36 25.30
N ALA A 499 25.64 41.40 26.11
CA ALA A 499 26.39 41.65 27.34
C ALA A 499 26.26 40.49 28.34
N ARG A 500 25.05 39.96 28.50
CA ARG A 500 24.81 38.79 29.36
C ARG A 500 25.51 37.54 28.85
N PHE A 501 25.53 37.30 27.54
CA PHE A 501 26.19 36.16 26.91
C PHE A 501 27.72 36.24 27.01
N LEU A 502 28.28 37.46 26.97
CA LEU A 502 29.70 37.72 27.14
C LEU A 502 30.14 37.82 28.61
N GLU A 503 29.19 37.80 29.56
CA GLU A 503 29.45 37.96 31.00
C GLU A 503 30.12 39.30 31.35
N PHE A 504 29.71 40.37 30.66
CA PHE A 504 30.24 41.73 30.86
C PHE A 504 29.22 42.66 31.52
N ASP A 505 29.41 42.90 32.82
CA ASP A 505 28.54 43.77 33.63
C ASP A 505 28.60 45.25 33.23
N ASP A 506 29.76 45.71 32.78
CA ASP A 506 29.97 47.06 32.25
C ASP A 506 29.21 47.28 30.93
N TYR A 507 29.29 46.31 30.02
CA TYR A 507 28.49 46.31 28.79
C TYR A 507 27.00 46.26 29.10
N HIS A 508 26.58 45.44 30.07
CA HIS A 508 25.19 45.36 30.48
C HIS A 508 24.68 46.70 31.03
N SER A 509 25.47 47.34 31.90
CA SER A 509 25.18 48.65 32.48
C SER A 509 25.11 49.73 31.41
N GLN A 510 26.03 49.72 30.44
CA GLN A 510 26.03 50.68 29.33
C GLN A 510 24.82 50.47 28.41
N ALA A 511 24.42 49.22 28.16
CA ALA A 511 23.22 48.91 27.37
C ALA A 511 21.94 49.43 28.05
N GLN A 512 21.83 49.29 29.36
CA GLN A 512 20.72 49.86 30.14
C GLN A 512 20.72 51.39 30.11
N TYR A 513 21.88 52.03 30.29
CA TYR A 513 22.02 53.48 30.21
C TYR A 513 21.61 54.01 28.83
N LYS A 514 22.16 53.44 27.76
CA LYS A 514 21.84 53.83 26.38
C LYS A 514 20.36 53.59 26.05
N ARG A 515 19.72 52.56 26.61
CA ARG A 515 18.28 52.33 26.49
C ARG A 515 17.46 53.45 27.15
N GLN A 516 17.86 53.92 28.33
CA GLN A 516 17.18 55.01 29.04
C GLN A 516 17.30 56.34 28.29
N GLU A 517 18.51 56.67 27.80
CA GLU A 517 18.80 57.91 27.07
C GLU A 517 18.43 57.85 25.58
N ARG A 518 17.96 56.69 25.09
CA ARG A 518 17.70 56.41 23.66
C ARG A 518 18.90 56.67 22.74
N GLU A 519 20.10 56.42 23.24
CA GLU A 519 21.36 56.54 22.50
C GLU A 519 21.77 55.23 21.83
N ILE A 520 22.48 55.32 20.70
CA ILE A 520 23.04 54.16 20.02
C ILE A 520 24.50 53.92 20.40
N PHE A 521 24.96 52.67 20.35
CA PHE A 521 26.38 52.36 20.49
C PHE A 521 27.15 52.83 19.26
N THR A 522 28.27 53.52 19.48
CA THR A 522 29.23 53.80 18.42
C THR A 522 30.09 52.57 18.15
N ARG A 523 30.75 52.50 16.98
CA ARG A 523 31.73 51.43 16.72
C ARG A 523 32.82 51.40 17.80
N ASN A 524 33.27 52.56 18.26
CA ASN A 524 34.29 52.66 19.30
C ASN A 524 33.81 52.12 20.65
N ASP A 525 32.54 52.40 21.01
CA ASP A 525 31.93 51.85 22.23
C ASP A 525 32.02 50.32 22.22
N LEU A 526 31.70 49.70 21.08
CA LEU A 526 31.68 48.24 20.93
C LEU A 526 33.08 47.64 20.82
N VAL A 527 34.05 48.32 20.20
CA VAL A 527 35.44 47.83 20.06
C VAL A 527 36.04 47.47 21.42
N ASN A 528 35.75 48.24 22.47
CA ASN A 528 36.25 47.97 23.82
C ASN A 528 35.88 46.56 24.31
N TYR A 529 34.65 46.10 24.02
CA TYR A 529 34.16 44.78 24.42
C TYR A 529 34.70 43.62 23.55
N TYR A 530 35.36 43.92 22.44
CA TYR A 530 35.95 42.92 21.53
C TYR A 530 37.48 43.10 21.36
N SER A 531 38.13 43.83 22.26
CA SER A 531 39.58 44.13 22.13
C SER A 531 40.50 43.08 22.74
N ASP A 532 40.07 42.36 23.79
CA ASP A 532 40.91 41.42 24.53
C ASP A 532 40.40 39.96 24.39
N PRO A 533 41.12 39.08 23.67
CA PRO A 533 40.81 37.66 23.57
C PRO A 533 40.80 36.90 24.90
N GLY A 534 41.50 37.40 25.93
CA GLY A 534 41.53 36.82 27.26
C GLY A 534 40.22 37.02 28.03
N CYS A 535 39.59 38.19 27.86
CA CYS A 535 38.30 38.51 28.49
C CYS A 535 37.11 38.08 27.63
N ASN A 536 37.24 38.09 26.30
CA ASN A 536 36.17 37.70 25.37
C ASN A 536 36.70 36.68 24.35
N ARG A 537 36.21 35.44 24.42
CA ARG A 537 36.56 34.35 23.48
C ARG A 537 36.23 34.66 22.02
N TYR A 538 35.38 35.66 21.77
CA TYR A 538 34.93 36.10 20.46
C TYR A 538 35.51 37.45 20.04
N ALA A 539 36.46 38.00 20.82
CA ALA A 539 37.10 39.30 20.58
C ALA A 539 37.61 39.45 19.15
N GLU A 540 38.45 38.53 18.68
CA GLU A 540 39.05 38.62 17.34
C GLU A 540 38.01 38.68 16.23
N LYS A 541 36.95 37.86 16.31
CA LYS A 541 35.89 37.82 15.30
C LYS A 541 35.03 39.09 15.33
N GLY A 542 34.61 39.51 16.52
CA GLY A 542 33.81 40.73 16.68
C GLY A 542 34.59 41.98 16.28
N LEU A 543 35.88 42.04 16.61
CA LEU A 543 36.77 43.14 16.21
C LEU A 543 36.97 43.17 14.70
N ARG A 544 37.14 42.02 14.05
CA ARG A 544 37.19 41.94 12.58
C ARG A 544 35.93 42.53 11.96
N ILE A 545 34.75 42.13 12.43
CA ILE A 545 33.44 42.66 11.98
C ILE A 545 33.37 44.19 12.17
N LEU A 546 33.82 44.69 13.33
CA LEU A 546 33.76 46.12 13.65
C LEU A 546 34.69 46.97 12.79
N ILE A 547 35.85 46.43 12.40
CA ILE A 547 36.87 47.13 11.60
C ILE A 547 36.61 47.00 10.10
N SER A 548 36.06 45.87 9.63
CA SER A 548 35.78 45.63 8.22
C SER A 548 34.61 46.48 7.74
N GLN A 549 34.88 47.56 7.00
CA GLN A 549 33.85 48.51 6.56
C GLN A 549 32.92 48.02 5.44
N ASN A 550 33.13 46.84 4.85
CA ASN A 550 32.25 46.26 3.81
C ASN A 550 32.66 44.83 3.49
N THR A 551 31.95 43.80 3.94
CA THR A 551 31.99 42.49 3.27
C THR A 551 30.78 41.63 3.60
N ARG A 552 30.06 41.18 2.56
CA ARG A 552 28.98 40.20 2.65
C ARG A 552 29.49 38.93 3.33
N VAL A 553 28.89 38.60 4.46
CA VAL A 553 29.28 37.51 5.37
C VAL A 553 29.32 36.16 4.65
N SER A 554 30.47 35.49 4.71
CA SER A 554 30.59 34.07 4.36
C SER A 554 30.40 33.22 5.63
N THR A 555 29.69 32.10 5.52
CA THR A 555 29.45 31.15 6.63
C THR A 555 30.76 30.63 7.25
N THR A 556 31.86 30.67 6.51
CA THR A 556 33.22 30.34 6.98
C THR A 556 33.69 31.23 8.13
N ASP A 557 33.35 32.52 8.12
CA ASP A 557 33.84 33.46 9.16
C ASP A 557 33.23 33.14 10.54
N LEU A 558 32.05 32.54 10.55
CA LEU A 558 31.30 32.21 11.78
C LEU A 558 31.70 30.84 12.38
N THR A 559 32.25 29.90 11.59
CA THR A 559 32.42 28.48 11.99
C THR A 559 33.77 28.09 12.61
N GLU A 560 34.87 28.81 12.37
CA GLU A 560 36.18 28.40 12.91
C GLU A 560 36.31 28.70 14.43
N THR A 561 36.37 27.68 15.28
CA THR A 561 36.73 27.80 16.71
C THR A 561 38.22 27.50 16.91
N PRO A 562 38.98 28.26 17.74
CA PRO A 562 40.34 27.88 18.09
C PRO A 562 40.33 26.60 18.94
N PRO A 563 41.33 25.72 18.83
CA PRO A 563 41.35 24.45 19.55
C PRO A 563 41.48 24.70 21.06
N GLU A 564 40.60 24.08 21.86
CA GLU A 564 40.73 24.03 23.31
C GLU A 564 41.99 23.21 23.68
N GLY A 565 43.09 23.91 23.96
CA GLY A 565 44.32 23.35 24.48
C GLY A 565 44.53 23.81 25.92
N GLU A 566 44.50 22.84 26.84
CA GLU A 566 44.77 23.01 28.28
C GLU A 566 46.12 23.68 28.55
N LEU A 567 46.13 24.59 29.53
CA LEU A 567 47.31 25.24 30.09
C LEU A 567 48.31 24.19 30.61
N GLN A 568 49.48 24.06 29.97
CA GLN A 568 50.60 23.28 30.48
C GLN A 568 51.51 24.12 31.38
N ILE A 569 51.72 23.65 32.60
CA ILE A 569 52.70 24.14 33.60
C ILE A 569 54.06 23.47 33.31
N PRO A 570 55.23 24.12 33.51
CA PRO A 570 56.51 23.59 33.04
C PRO A 570 57.19 22.58 33.98
N ASP A 571 57.56 21.44 33.39
CA ASP A 571 58.75 20.57 33.55
C ASP A 571 59.28 20.12 34.93
N ILE A 572 59.13 18.81 35.18
CA ILE A 572 60.12 17.96 35.90
C ILE A 572 60.28 16.64 35.11
N PRO A 573 61.51 16.12 34.86
CA PRO A 573 61.73 15.00 33.95
C PRO A 573 61.76 13.63 34.63
N LEU A 574 61.10 12.61 34.05
CA LEU A 574 61.34 11.19 34.32
C LEU A 574 61.26 10.33 33.03
N PRO A 575 61.96 9.17 32.97
CA PRO A 575 62.51 8.57 31.75
C PRO A 575 61.63 7.43 31.15
N PRO A 576 62.00 6.80 30.01
CA PRO A 576 61.07 6.39 28.97
C PRO A 576 60.56 4.94 29.08
N THR A 577 59.32 4.71 28.61
CA THR A 577 58.75 3.38 28.31
C THR A 577 58.01 3.39 26.96
N PRO A 578 57.92 2.24 26.24
CA PRO A 578 57.77 2.15 24.77
C PRO A 578 56.31 2.09 24.27
N PRO A 579 56.07 2.19 22.95
CA PRO A 579 54.81 2.69 22.40
C PRO A 579 53.74 1.61 22.21
N THR A 580 52.48 1.97 22.46
CA THR A 580 51.28 1.22 22.06
C THR A 580 50.45 2.09 21.12
N PRO A 581 49.86 1.56 20.02
CA PRO A 581 49.41 2.39 18.91
C PRO A 581 48.01 2.98 19.18
N GLN A 582 47.93 4.31 19.21
CA GLN A 582 46.66 5.04 19.24
C GLN A 582 46.03 5.09 17.85
N GLN A 583 44.76 4.72 17.83
CA GLN A 583 43.86 4.80 16.68
C GLN A 583 43.53 6.26 16.36
N HIS A 584 43.95 6.75 15.20
CA HIS A 584 43.41 7.98 14.63
C HIS A 584 41.95 7.77 14.22
N ARG A 585 41.02 8.40 14.95
CA ARG A 585 39.67 8.70 14.45
C ARG A 585 39.77 9.87 13.47
N MET A 586 39.66 9.59 12.18
CA MET A 586 39.33 10.60 11.17
C MET A 586 37.86 10.98 11.32
N PHE A 587 37.59 12.20 11.75
CA PHE A 587 36.31 12.88 11.49
C PHE A 587 36.36 13.42 10.07
N LEU A 588 35.55 12.84 9.18
CA LEU A 588 35.23 13.40 7.87
C LEU A 588 34.16 14.47 8.08
N ASN A 589 34.55 15.74 8.00
CA ASN A 589 33.62 16.87 7.86
C ASN A 589 33.01 16.83 6.46
N SER A 590 31.68 16.69 6.39
CA SER A 590 30.89 16.92 5.18
C SER A 590 30.10 18.22 5.33
N ASP A 591 30.71 19.33 4.92
CA ASP A 591 29.99 20.55 4.58
C ASP A 591 29.47 20.45 3.15
N ALA A 592 28.19 20.12 3.00
CA ALA A 592 27.45 20.27 1.75
C ALA A 592 26.55 21.50 1.86
N SER A 593 27.05 22.60 1.29
CA SER A 593 26.29 23.82 1.02
C SER A 593 25.11 23.52 0.10
N VAL A 594 23.89 23.67 0.62
CA VAL A 594 22.63 23.60 -0.14
C VAL A 594 22.41 24.95 -0.82
N LYS A 595 23.15 25.19 -1.91
CA LYS A 595 22.87 26.23 -2.92
C LYS A 595 23.30 25.73 -4.30
N SER A 596 22.62 24.70 -4.81
CA SER A 596 22.49 24.44 -6.25
C SER A 596 21.47 23.31 -6.49
N LEU A 597 20.20 23.59 -6.19
CA LEU A 597 19.08 22.77 -6.68
C LEU A 597 18.56 23.41 -7.97
N ASP A 598 19.47 23.56 -8.92
CA ASP A 598 19.20 23.84 -10.32
C ASP A 598 20.37 23.21 -11.11
N LYS A 599 20.06 22.15 -11.86
CA LYS A 599 20.98 21.27 -12.62
C LYS A 599 21.53 20.03 -11.89
N MET A 600 20.65 19.20 -11.31
CA MET A 600 20.88 17.75 -11.35
C MET A 600 20.56 17.25 -12.75
N LYS A 601 21.55 17.29 -13.64
CA LYS A 601 21.52 16.51 -14.89
C LYS A 601 21.73 15.05 -14.51
N SER A 602 20.73 14.22 -14.80
CA SER A 602 20.80 12.77 -14.79
C SER A 602 22.09 12.30 -15.48
N PRO A 603 22.81 11.29 -14.95
CA PRO A 603 24.05 10.81 -15.56
C PRO A 603 23.77 10.35 -16.99
N LYS A 604 24.57 10.83 -17.95
CA LYS A 604 24.40 10.47 -19.36
C LYS A 604 24.89 9.05 -19.58
N VAL A 605 24.22 8.31 -20.47
CA VAL A 605 24.61 6.95 -20.89
C VAL A 605 26.06 6.88 -21.43
N SER A 606 26.63 8.00 -21.86
CA SER A 606 28.05 8.12 -22.22
C SER A 606 29.00 7.87 -21.06
N ASP A 607 28.61 8.27 -19.84
CA ASP A 607 29.47 8.24 -18.66
C ASP A 607 29.52 6.81 -18.09
N LEU A 608 28.41 6.07 -18.19
CA LEU A 608 28.35 4.63 -17.93
C LEU A 608 29.12 3.80 -18.97
N LYS A 609 29.11 4.20 -20.25
CA LYS A 609 29.91 3.54 -21.31
C LYS A 609 31.41 3.79 -21.18
N ARG A 610 31.84 4.87 -20.53
CA ARG A 610 33.25 5.18 -20.27
C ARG A 610 33.82 4.38 -19.09
N ALA A 611 33.00 4.10 -18.08
CA ALA A 611 33.36 3.19 -16.98
C ALA A 611 33.36 1.71 -17.39
N ALA A 612 32.59 1.32 -18.42
CA ALA A 612 32.51 -0.04 -18.93
C ALA A 612 33.63 -0.42 -19.95
N ARG A 613 34.45 0.54 -20.40
CA ARG A 613 35.57 0.27 -21.32
C ARG A 613 36.89 0.35 -20.56
N GLY A 614 37.33 -0.80 -20.07
CA GLY A 614 38.56 -0.97 -19.31
C GLY A 614 39.79 -0.40 -20.01
N ILE A 615 40.38 0.64 -19.41
CA ILE A 615 41.74 1.10 -19.70
C ILE A 615 42.53 0.95 -18.41
N ARG A 616 43.57 0.11 -18.48
CA ARG A 616 44.55 -0.16 -17.43
C ARG A 616 45.53 1.02 -17.33
N VAL A 617 45.74 1.56 -16.13
CA VAL A 617 46.94 2.32 -15.76
C VAL A 617 47.38 1.88 -14.35
N ALA A 618 48.70 1.82 -14.16
CA ALA A 618 49.48 0.96 -13.25
C ALA A 618 49.49 1.39 -11.75
N PRO A 619 50.05 0.56 -10.84
CA PRO A 619 49.75 0.58 -9.40
C PRO A 619 50.73 1.42 -8.56
N SER A 620 50.25 2.00 -7.45
CA SER A 620 51.09 2.38 -6.32
C SER A 620 50.34 2.23 -5.00
N HIS A 621 51.11 2.02 -3.94
CA HIS A 621 50.76 1.31 -2.71
C HIS A 621 49.83 2.08 -1.75
N SER A 622 48.79 1.41 -1.21
CA SER A 622 48.59 1.24 0.22
C SER A 622 47.41 0.29 0.51
N SER A 623 47.51 -0.40 1.63
CA SER A 623 46.88 -1.67 1.96
C SER A 623 45.53 -1.54 2.70
N LEU A 624 44.59 -2.38 2.28
CA LEU A 624 43.71 -3.23 3.11
C LEU A 624 42.87 -2.58 4.23
N ARG A 625 41.57 -2.42 3.96
CA ARG A 625 40.53 -2.98 4.84
C ARG A 625 39.33 -3.44 4.03
N ALA A 626 39.22 -4.75 3.89
CA ALA A 626 38.15 -5.44 3.18
C ALA A 626 36.89 -5.49 4.04
N SER A 627 35.79 -4.94 3.54
CA SER A 627 34.44 -5.32 3.96
C SER A 627 33.84 -6.20 2.85
N GLN A 628 33.78 -7.50 3.14
CA GLN A 628 33.01 -8.46 2.37
C GLN A 628 31.52 -8.14 2.51
N SER A 629 30.80 -7.87 1.42
CA SER A 629 29.35 -8.13 1.29
C SER A 629 28.84 -7.80 -0.12
N VAL A 630 29.43 -8.39 -1.17
CA VAL A 630 28.78 -8.47 -2.50
C VAL A 630 29.16 -9.80 -3.16
N LYS A 631 28.80 -10.91 -2.52
CA LYS A 631 28.84 -12.28 -3.07
C LYS A 631 27.67 -13.08 -2.51
N SER A 632 26.45 -12.73 -2.92
CA SER A 632 25.26 -13.58 -2.67
C SER A 632 24.13 -13.43 -3.69
N ARG A 633 24.32 -12.72 -4.80
CA ARG A 633 23.27 -12.53 -5.83
C ARG A 633 23.59 -13.07 -7.23
N VAL A 634 24.71 -13.78 -7.39
CA VAL A 634 25.11 -14.39 -8.69
C VAL A 634 25.09 -15.93 -8.63
N THR A 635 24.75 -16.53 -7.49
CA THR A 635 24.74 -17.99 -7.29
C THR A 635 23.35 -18.63 -7.44
N ASN A 636 22.27 -17.85 -7.58
CA ASN A 636 20.90 -18.38 -7.72
C ASN A 636 20.44 -18.56 -9.17
N ILE A 637 21.20 -18.09 -10.16
CA ILE A 637 20.84 -18.25 -11.59
C ILE A 637 21.56 -19.47 -12.20
N THR A 638 22.71 -19.86 -11.66
CA THR A 638 23.45 -21.06 -12.08
C THR A 638 22.97 -22.36 -11.44
N PHE A 639 22.14 -22.28 -10.38
CA PHE A 639 21.45 -23.45 -9.81
C PHE A 639 20.17 -23.79 -10.59
N LEU A 640 19.40 -22.77 -11.02
CA LEU A 640 18.18 -22.94 -11.81
C LEU A 640 18.43 -23.37 -13.27
N LEU A 641 19.60 -23.06 -13.83
CA LEU A 641 19.98 -23.52 -15.18
C LEU A 641 20.57 -24.95 -15.20
N ASN A 642 20.81 -25.54 -14.04
CA ASN A 642 21.27 -26.94 -13.91
C ASN A 642 20.11 -27.90 -13.59
N GLU A 643 18.96 -27.39 -13.12
CA GLU A 643 17.71 -28.16 -12.99
C GLU A 643 16.91 -28.22 -14.30
N LEU A 644 16.97 -27.19 -15.15
CA LEU A 644 16.28 -27.17 -16.46
C LEU A 644 16.98 -27.95 -17.58
N ASN A 645 18.16 -28.53 -17.31
CA ASN A 645 18.95 -29.27 -18.30
C ASN A 645 19.02 -30.79 -18.01
N ASN A 646 18.24 -31.28 -17.03
CA ASN A 646 18.16 -32.68 -16.62
C ASN A 646 16.79 -33.35 -16.86
N GLU A 647 15.86 -32.70 -17.57
CA GLU A 647 14.54 -33.27 -17.93
C GLU A 647 14.53 -33.94 -19.33
N SER A 648 15.65 -34.51 -19.78
CA SER A 648 15.73 -35.26 -21.04
C SER A 648 16.14 -36.72 -20.84
N GLN A 649 15.48 -37.39 -19.90
CA GLN A 649 15.42 -38.85 -19.80
C GLN A 649 13.98 -39.30 -19.57
N GLU A 650 13.19 -39.31 -20.65
CA GLU A 650 11.98 -40.13 -20.72
C GLU A 650 12.39 -41.60 -20.61
N THR A 651 12.23 -42.17 -19.42
CA THR A 651 12.25 -43.61 -19.21
C THR A 651 10.99 -44.18 -19.86
N GLY A 652 11.17 -44.80 -21.02
CA GLY A 652 10.12 -45.54 -21.72
C GLY A 652 9.53 -46.63 -20.84
N ILE A 653 8.26 -46.44 -20.47
CA ILE A 653 7.43 -47.48 -19.89
C ILE A 653 6.83 -48.26 -21.06
N TYR A 654 7.19 -49.53 -21.11
CA TYR A 654 6.75 -50.53 -22.08
C TYR A 654 5.25 -50.85 -21.87
N ASP A 655 4.41 -50.53 -22.86
CA ASP A 655 2.99 -50.90 -22.92
C ASP A 655 2.86 -52.19 -23.77
N PRO A 656 2.47 -53.34 -23.20
CA PRO A 656 2.38 -54.59 -23.92
C PRO A 656 0.98 -54.78 -24.50
N GLU A 657 0.63 -54.08 -25.58
CA GLU A 657 -0.64 -54.34 -26.30
C GLU A 657 -0.65 -53.69 -27.72
N GLU A 658 0.28 -54.08 -28.59
CA GLU A 658 0.11 -53.99 -30.05
C GLU A 658 0.59 -55.28 -30.74
N GLU A 659 -0.28 -56.29 -30.76
CA GLU A 659 -0.25 -57.38 -31.74
C GLU A 659 -1.56 -57.32 -32.56
N GLU A 660 -1.45 -57.64 -33.84
CA GLU A 660 -2.47 -57.64 -34.90
C GLU A 660 -2.82 -56.28 -35.54
N VAL A 661 -2.07 -55.89 -36.57
CA VAL A 661 -2.46 -56.06 -37.99
C VAL A 661 -1.22 -55.85 -38.87
N VAL A 662 -0.70 -56.92 -39.49
CA VAL A 662 0.33 -56.86 -40.55
C VAL A 662 -0.22 -57.52 -41.82
N GLY A 663 -0.13 -56.80 -42.94
CA GLY A 663 -0.40 -57.24 -44.33
C GLY A 663 -1.46 -56.36 -44.98
N LEU A 664 -1.22 -55.55 -46.01
CA LEU A 664 -0.29 -55.66 -47.13
C LEU A 664 0.10 -54.27 -47.69
N GLU A 665 1.40 -54.14 -47.96
CA GLU A 665 2.08 -53.55 -49.13
C GLU A 665 2.02 -52.04 -49.49
N LYS A 666 3.23 -51.59 -49.84
CA LYS A 666 3.70 -50.24 -50.18
C LYS A 666 3.66 -50.00 -51.69
N THR A 667 3.46 -48.74 -52.10
CA THR A 667 4.03 -47.96 -53.25
C THR A 667 3.00 -46.85 -53.56
N ASP A 668 3.27 -45.57 -53.86
CA ASP A 668 4.46 -44.79 -54.14
C ASP A 668 4.17 -43.27 -53.96
N LEU A 669 5.26 -42.54 -53.74
CA LEU A 669 5.57 -41.11 -53.94
C LEU A 669 4.53 -40.10 -54.52
N ALA A 670 4.37 -39.00 -53.76
CA ALA A 670 4.57 -37.58 -54.11
C ALA A 670 4.06 -37.00 -55.45
N ARG A 671 3.17 -35.98 -55.36
CA ARG A 671 3.36 -34.62 -55.93
C ARG A 671 2.24 -33.65 -55.50
N SER A 672 2.67 -32.45 -55.15
CA SER A 672 1.94 -31.19 -54.92
C SER A 672 1.03 -30.76 -56.08
N ILE A 673 -0.03 -29.98 -55.80
CA ILE A 673 -0.37 -28.67 -56.45
C ILE A 673 -1.44 -27.96 -55.60
N SER A 674 -1.21 -26.67 -55.38
CA SER A 674 -2.13 -25.70 -54.79
C SER A 674 -2.92 -25.01 -55.91
N ALA A 675 -4.25 -24.89 -55.79
CA ALA A 675 -5.06 -23.85 -56.47
C ALA A 675 -6.50 -23.80 -55.91
N LYS A 676 -6.79 -22.68 -55.23
CA LYS A 676 -8.03 -21.88 -55.14
C LYS A 676 -9.35 -22.51 -55.66
N VAL A 677 -10.42 -22.41 -54.85
CA VAL A 677 -11.63 -21.57 -55.12
C VAL A 677 -12.63 -21.72 -53.95
N SER A 678 -13.03 -20.59 -53.38
CA SER A 678 -14.37 -20.31 -52.82
C SER A 678 -14.87 -19.09 -53.62
N PRO A 679 -16.18 -18.82 -53.83
CA PRO A 679 -17.18 -18.68 -52.77
C PRO A 679 -18.66 -18.98 -53.14
N ALA A 680 -19.56 -18.81 -52.15
CA ALA A 680 -20.86 -18.11 -52.23
C ALA A 680 -22.05 -18.82 -51.55
N ILE A 681 -22.53 -18.10 -50.54
CA ILE A 681 -23.79 -18.09 -49.77
C ILE A 681 -25.07 -18.24 -50.62
N ALA A 682 -26.07 -19.03 -50.15
CA ALA A 682 -27.49 -18.64 -50.09
C ALA A 682 -28.44 -19.73 -49.50
N TYR A 683 -29.14 -19.33 -48.42
CA TYR A 683 -30.54 -19.60 -48.05
C TYR A 683 -31.10 -21.03 -47.81
N SER A 684 -31.44 -21.29 -46.53
CA SER A 684 -32.78 -21.75 -46.11
C SER A 684 -32.94 -21.63 -44.58
N SER A 685 -33.87 -20.78 -44.14
CA SER A 685 -34.32 -20.65 -42.75
C SER A 685 -35.80 -21.05 -42.65
N LYS A 686 -36.16 -21.83 -41.62
CA LYS A 686 -37.54 -21.91 -41.07
C LYS A 686 -37.48 -22.08 -39.53
N ARG A 687 -37.79 -20.99 -38.80
CA ARG A 687 -38.95 -20.76 -37.87
C ARG A 687 -39.30 -21.90 -36.88
N PHE A 688 -39.64 -21.73 -35.59
CA PHE A 688 -40.13 -20.68 -34.65
C PHE A 688 -39.93 -21.26 -33.21
N GLY A 689 -39.93 -20.54 -32.07
CA GLY A 689 -40.21 -19.13 -31.81
C GLY A 689 -40.05 -18.73 -30.32
N ASN A 690 -40.03 -17.40 -30.16
CA ASN A 690 -40.47 -16.54 -29.06
C ASN A 690 -39.91 -16.70 -27.64
N LEU A 691 -39.06 -15.74 -27.26
CA LEU A 691 -39.24 -14.90 -26.07
C LEU A 691 -38.69 -13.50 -26.39
N THR A 692 -39.58 -12.52 -26.45
CA THR A 692 -39.27 -11.09 -26.58
C THR A 692 -39.24 -10.46 -25.19
N SER A 693 -38.12 -9.82 -24.85
CA SER A 693 -38.09 -8.70 -23.92
C SER A 693 -37.15 -7.65 -24.48
N SER A 694 -37.75 -6.51 -24.76
CA SER A 694 -37.20 -5.28 -25.31
C SER A 694 -36.09 -4.71 -24.43
N LEU A 695 -34.96 -4.37 -25.04
CA LEU A 695 -34.02 -3.37 -24.55
C LEU A 695 -33.61 -2.54 -25.77
N ASP A 696 -34.06 -1.30 -25.75
CA ASP A 696 -33.74 -0.25 -26.70
C ASP A 696 -32.23 -0.01 -26.70
N LEU A 697 -31.62 -0.14 -27.89
CA LEU A 697 -30.29 0.37 -28.17
C LEU A 697 -30.47 1.70 -28.89
N GLU A 698 -30.32 2.79 -28.14
CA GLU A 698 -30.12 4.12 -28.70
C GLU A 698 -28.79 4.16 -29.45
N LEU A 699 -28.89 4.69 -30.67
CA LEU A 699 -27.80 5.04 -31.55
C LEU A 699 -27.06 6.24 -30.97
N GLN A 700 -25.79 6.07 -30.63
CA GLN A 700 -24.87 7.19 -30.48
C GLN A 700 -23.68 6.98 -31.42
N GLU A 701 -23.61 7.89 -32.39
CA GLU A 701 -22.48 8.10 -33.29
C GLU A 701 -21.26 8.49 -32.44
N ASP A 702 -20.17 7.74 -32.53
CA ASP A 702 -18.90 8.16 -31.96
C ASP A 702 -17.80 8.16 -33.01
N ALA A 703 -17.23 9.36 -33.18
CA ALA A 703 -16.23 9.72 -34.15
C ALA A 703 -14.87 9.12 -33.78
N PHE A 704 -14.27 8.44 -34.75
CA PHE A 704 -12.92 7.88 -34.68
C PHE A 704 -11.88 9.02 -34.65
N GLN A 705 -11.08 9.11 -33.58
CA GLN A 705 -9.87 9.94 -33.51
C GLN A 705 -8.66 9.10 -33.09
N ASP A 706 -7.52 9.43 -33.70
CA ASP A 706 -6.31 8.61 -33.84
C ASP A 706 -5.60 8.21 -32.54
N ALA A 707 -5.11 6.97 -32.54
CA ALA A 707 -4.21 6.42 -31.54
C ALA A 707 -2.81 7.06 -31.66
N SER A 708 -2.29 7.60 -30.55
CA SER A 708 -0.90 8.04 -30.46
C SER A 708 -0.20 7.41 -29.24
N GLY A 709 0.86 6.66 -29.53
CA GLY A 709 2.05 6.55 -28.67
C GLY A 709 2.07 5.45 -27.61
N GLU A 710 2.29 4.21 -28.02
CA GLU A 710 2.83 3.15 -27.15
C GLU A 710 4.25 3.52 -26.69
N ILE A 711 4.45 3.56 -25.37
CA ILE A 711 5.76 3.34 -24.73
C ILE A 711 5.56 2.19 -23.74
N GLU A 712 5.91 0.98 -24.19
CA GLU A 712 6.07 -0.19 -23.32
C GLU A 712 7.27 0.03 -22.39
N ALA A 713 7.00 0.22 -21.10
CA ALA A 713 7.99 0.06 -20.04
C ALA A 713 7.53 -1.07 -19.11
N SER A 714 8.16 -2.23 -19.28
CA SER A 714 7.98 -3.43 -18.49
C SER A 714 8.46 -3.22 -17.04
N SER A 715 7.51 -2.96 -16.14
CA SER A 715 7.66 -3.18 -14.70
C SER A 715 6.30 -3.63 -14.14
N ALA A 716 6.03 -4.93 -14.31
CA ALA A 716 4.81 -5.58 -13.85
C ALA A 716 4.88 -5.78 -12.34
N PHE A 717 4.15 -4.94 -11.58
CA PHE A 717 3.29 -5.30 -10.42
C PHE A 717 2.90 -4.09 -9.58
N ARG A 718 3.56 -2.93 -9.73
CA ARG A 718 3.33 -1.76 -8.87
C ARG A 718 2.52 -0.63 -9.51
N GLY A 719 2.43 -0.58 -10.84
CA GLY A 719 1.89 0.57 -11.59
C GLY A 719 0.35 0.68 -11.64
N LYS A 720 -0.38 -0.44 -11.69
CA LYS A 720 -1.84 -0.40 -11.92
C LYS A 720 -2.67 0.19 -10.76
N LEU A 721 -2.13 0.24 -9.54
CA LEU A 721 -2.81 0.83 -8.38
C LEU A 721 -2.69 2.36 -8.29
N PHE A 722 -1.79 2.97 -9.08
CA PHE A 722 -1.55 4.42 -9.06
C PHE A 722 -2.07 5.13 -10.32
N SER A 723 -2.47 4.38 -11.35
CA SER A 723 -3.01 4.91 -12.60
C SER A 723 -4.49 4.50 -12.78
N SER A 724 -5.38 4.96 -11.89
CA SER A 724 -6.84 4.99 -12.09
C SER A 724 -7.47 5.97 -11.11
#